data_AF-A0A7S3DFD4-F1
#
_entry.id   AF-A0A7S3DFD4-F1
#
_cell.length_a   1.000
_cell.length_b   1.000
_cell.length_c   1.000
_cell.angle_alpha   90.00
_cell.angle_beta   90.00
_cell.angle_gamma   90.00
#
_symmetry.space_group_name_H-M   'P 1'
#
loop_
_entity.id
_entity.type
_entity.pdbx_description
1 polymer ?
#
loop_
_entity_poly.entity_id
_entity_poly.type
_entity_poly.pdbx_seq_one_letter_code
_entity_poly.pdbx_strand_id
1 'polypeptide(L)'
;INLSIGGPDFLDRPFVDKVREVTASGIIFVSAIGNDGPQPGTLNNPADMNDVIGVGGIDFGGSLASFSSRGLTVWELPSGHGRPKPDVVAFGKNVVASSNRGGCRSLSGTSVASPVVAGAITLLLSSLPGDQFLAKANPATIKQALIETATPSPSYHMFEQGAGAVDLQQAAEYLATHPPHVSFHPTSIDMTQEYFWPYSAQPIFFTSRPLLVNTTILNGIGPVGRLLGKPRWFPAQHGHAIINVKYEVSEVLWPWTGNLGLAFGVKEEGAEFAGVVEGAIQITVASQDITGKESIVNASLPVKLKVVRRPPRSKRVLWDIFHSIQYPPGYIPRDNLDVRDDILDWNGDHPHTNFHRAYTQLRKAGFFIDICGEPLVDVNLALYSTLLLVDTEDDFYNVEIDNIVRAREQGLSVIVFADWHNIELMRKTRFFDDNTRSHWDAAVGGANNHALNKILKHFGMGLGNGAYRGDTKIGRRRLTYATGSSVVACPAGGKIAEETLERATLGGGRGGKERTPILCVDRPADKGMVAVFGDSNCLDVNHLRSDCFWMLEELVSMASTATDDTLASALASTNGFNRSSEFAEYDRSALHYPAPPHYFMLLHRPLPELFKSVSRVLNFPPSFFKPKFQEAGIGDNRDHFR
;
A
#
# COMPACT_ATOMS: atom_id res chain seq x y z
N ILE A 1 22.25 2.99 16.57
CA ILE A 1 22.76 3.31 15.22
C ILE A 1 21.78 4.26 14.54
N ASN A 2 22.28 5.30 13.88
CA ASN A 2 21.48 6.17 13.01
C ASN A 2 21.88 5.95 11.56
N LEU A 3 20.92 5.67 10.69
CA LEU A 3 21.12 5.53 9.25
C LEU A 3 20.29 6.58 8.50
N SER A 4 20.94 7.69 8.13
CA SER A 4 20.33 8.81 7.39
C SER A 4 20.32 8.58 5.86
N ILE A 5 20.10 7.34 5.42
CA ILE A 5 19.96 6.92 4.02
C ILE A 5 18.87 5.85 3.94
N GLY A 6 18.23 5.74 2.78
CA GLY A 6 17.34 4.64 2.46
C GLY A 6 17.17 4.51 0.95
N GLY A 7 16.52 3.44 0.53
CA GLY A 7 16.12 3.21 -0.86
C GLY A 7 14.83 2.40 -0.92
N PRO A 8 14.26 2.23 -2.12
CA PRO A 8 12.98 1.55 -2.30
C PRO A 8 13.08 0.04 -1.99
N ASP A 9 14.25 -0.57 -2.08
CA ASP A 9 14.36 -2.03 -2.11
C ASP A 9 14.32 -2.71 -0.73
N PHE A 10 13.14 -3.16 -0.30
CA PHE A 10 12.98 -4.08 0.84
C PHE A 10 13.20 -5.56 0.46
N LEU A 11 13.40 -5.88 -0.81
CA LEU A 11 13.70 -7.23 -1.30
C LEU A 11 15.20 -7.55 -1.19
N ASP A 12 16.07 -6.59 -0.86
CA ASP A 12 17.45 -6.82 -0.45
C ASP A 12 17.51 -7.58 0.88
N ARG A 13 17.26 -8.90 0.81
CA ARG A 13 17.25 -9.81 1.95
C ARG A 13 18.56 -9.76 2.75
N PRO A 14 19.76 -9.75 2.13
CA PRO A 14 21.01 -9.54 2.87
C PRO A 14 21.00 -8.29 3.76
N PHE A 15 20.54 -7.15 3.24
CA PHE A 15 20.45 -5.91 4.01
C PHE A 15 19.40 -6.00 5.12
N VAL A 16 18.20 -6.46 4.81
CA VAL A 16 17.09 -6.62 5.77
C VAL A 16 17.47 -7.59 6.90
N ASP A 17 18.06 -8.73 6.57
CA ASP A 17 18.51 -9.71 7.58
C ASP A 17 19.62 -9.13 8.44
N LYS A 18 20.52 -8.31 7.88
CA LYS A 18 21.55 -7.62 8.68
C LYS A 18 20.95 -6.63 9.67
N VAL A 19 19.95 -5.85 9.27
CA VAL A 19 19.24 -4.92 10.17
C VAL A 19 18.55 -5.70 11.30
N ARG A 20 17.94 -6.86 11.01
CA ARG A 20 17.35 -7.74 12.02
C ARG A 20 18.38 -8.31 12.98
N GLU A 21 19.53 -8.77 12.49
CA GLU A 21 20.63 -9.26 13.34
C GLU A 21 21.16 -8.15 14.27
N VAL A 22 21.32 -6.93 13.76
CA VAL A 22 21.75 -5.76 14.54
C VAL A 22 20.73 -5.44 15.63
N THR A 23 19.45 -5.34 15.30
CA THR A 23 18.41 -5.05 16.28
C THR A 23 18.27 -6.18 17.30
N ALA A 24 18.40 -7.45 16.90
CA ALA A 24 18.39 -8.61 17.80
C ALA A 24 19.48 -8.55 18.88
N SER A 25 20.60 -7.87 18.63
CA SER A 25 21.67 -7.65 19.63
C SER A 25 21.34 -6.56 20.67
N GLY A 26 20.14 -5.97 20.63
CA GLY A 26 19.72 -4.88 21.51
C GLY A 26 20.10 -3.49 20.99
N ILE A 27 20.73 -3.39 19.81
CA ILE A 27 21.11 -2.11 19.21
C ILE A 27 19.86 -1.43 18.64
N ILE A 28 19.53 -0.27 19.19
CA ILE A 28 18.43 0.58 18.68
C ILE A 28 18.81 1.16 17.33
N PHE A 29 17.96 0.96 16.33
CA PHE A 29 18.18 1.39 14.96
C PHE A 29 17.19 2.50 14.61
N VAL A 30 17.72 3.65 14.18
CA VAL A 30 16.94 4.83 13.78
C VAL A 30 17.26 5.15 12.33
N SER A 31 16.25 5.38 11.51
CA SER A 31 16.45 5.68 10.10
C SER A 31 15.47 6.73 9.58
N ALA A 32 15.94 7.50 8.60
CA ALA A 32 15.18 8.52 7.92
C ALA A 32 14.14 7.88 6.99
N ILE A 33 12.88 8.35 7.06
CA ILE A 33 11.77 7.73 6.32
C ILE A 33 11.84 7.90 4.79
N GLY A 34 12.65 8.85 4.31
CA GLY A 34 12.77 9.22 2.90
C GLY A 34 12.44 10.70 2.65
N ASN A 35 12.79 11.19 1.46
CA ASN A 35 12.55 12.59 1.06
C ASN A 35 11.67 12.70 -0.19
N ASP A 36 10.92 11.65 -0.49
CA ASP A 36 10.16 11.46 -1.72
C ASP A 36 8.68 11.83 -1.55
N GLY A 37 8.33 12.43 -0.40
CA GLY A 37 7.01 13.04 -0.18
C GLY A 37 6.73 14.21 -1.12
N PRO A 38 5.47 14.68 -1.22
CA PRO A 38 4.41 14.52 -0.24
C PRO A 38 3.42 13.37 -0.54
N GLN A 39 3.70 12.51 -1.51
CA GLN A 39 2.74 11.47 -1.88
C GLN A 39 2.78 10.29 -0.91
N PRO A 40 1.64 9.60 -0.67
CA PRO A 40 1.63 8.37 0.12
C PRO A 40 2.28 7.22 -0.66
N GLY A 41 2.82 6.23 0.07
CA GLY A 41 3.52 5.08 -0.53
C GLY A 41 5.01 5.35 -0.86
N THR A 42 5.59 6.44 -0.36
CA THR A 42 6.94 6.93 -0.74
C THR A 42 8.02 6.53 0.27
N LEU A 43 7.76 5.49 1.07
CA LEU A 43 8.65 5.07 2.16
C LEU A 43 9.92 4.39 1.63
N ASN A 44 11.04 4.62 2.32
CA ASN A 44 12.29 3.95 2.03
C ASN A 44 12.68 2.91 3.10
N ASN A 45 13.31 1.84 2.66
CA ASN A 45 13.98 0.85 3.50
C ASN A 45 15.34 1.40 4.00
N PRO A 46 15.75 1.19 5.27
CA PRO A 46 15.14 0.32 6.29
C PRO A 46 14.14 1.00 7.22
N ALA A 47 13.82 2.28 7.01
CA ALA A 47 12.94 3.02 7.91
C ALA A 47 11.50 2.49 7.94
N ASP A 48 11.09 1.76 6.90
CA ASP A 48 9.82 1.04 6.80
C ASP A 48 9.78 -0.28 7.58
N MET A 49 10.91 -0.79 8.08
CA MET A 49 10.98 -2.03 8.83
C MET A 49 10.38 -1.91 10.25
N ASN A 50 9.77 -2.98 10.74
CA ASN A 50 9.10 -3.00 12.05
C ASN A 50 10.06 -2.75 13.22
N ASP A 51 11.26 -3.35 13.22
CA ASP A 51 12.25 -3.20 14.31
C ASP A 51 13.10 -1.91 14.21
N VAL A 52 12.86 -1.09 13.17
CA VAL A 52 13.54 0.19 12.98
C VAL A 52 12.61 1.33 13.39
N ILE A 53 13.16 2.35 14.05
CA ILE A 53 12.46 3.60 14.33
C ILE A 53 12.60 4.49 13.10
N GLY A 54 11.54 4.53 12.28
CA GLY A 54 11.44 5.35 11.08
C GLY A 54 10.98 6.76 11.42
N VAL A 55 11.75 7.76 11.01
CA VAL A 55 11.56 9.16 11.43
C VAL A 55 11.21 10.06 10.25
N GLY A 56 10.06 10.71 10.32
CA GLY A 56 9.64 11.77 9.40
C GLY A 56 10.08 13.17 9.85
N GLY A 57 9.95 14.15 8.96
CA GLY A 57 10.46 15.51 9.16
C GLY A 57 9.36 16.56 9.30
N ILE A 58 9.44 17.39 10.34
CA ILE A 58 8.62 18.61 10.53
C ILE A 58 9.49 19.88 10.52
N ASP A 59 8.87 21.04 10.37
CA ASP A 59 9.49 22.33 10.67
C ASP A 59 9.28 22.77 12.12
N PHE A 60 9.89 23.90 12.49
CA PHE A 60 9.75 24.49 13.83
C PHE A 60 8.33 25.00 14.15
N GLY A 61 7.45 25.11 13.15
CA GLY A 61 6.03 25.41 13.36
C GLY A 61 5.19 24.16 13.60
N GLY A 62 5.79 22.97 13.62
CA GLY A 62 5.07 21.69 13.77
C GLY A 62 4.37 21.22 12.49
N SER A 63 4.61 21.87 11.35
CA SER A 63 4.05 21.44 10.07
C SER A 63 4.92 20.35 9.45
N LEU A 64 4.28 19.34 8.85
CA LEU A 64 4.98 18.27 8.14
C LEU A 64 5.75 18.86 6.96
N ALA A 65 7.01 18.50 6.83
CA ALA A 65 7.82 18.92 5.70
C ALA A 65 7.29 18.27 4.42
N SER A 66 7.17 19.04 3.34
CA SER A 66 6.63 18.55 2.06
C SER A 66 7.42 17.37 1.51
N PHE A 67 8.75 17.36 1.69
CA PHE A 67 9.61 16.26 1.28
C PHE A 67 9.47 15.01 2.14
N SER A 68 8.90 15.08 3.36
CA SER A 68 8.86 13.91 4.25
C SER A 68 8.03 12.81 3.59
N SER A 69 8.66 11.66 3.32
CA SER A 69 7.96 10.48 2.80
C SER A 69 6.85 10.04 3.74
N ARG A 70 5.81 9.45 3.16
CA ARG A 70 4.56 9.08 3.84
C ARG A 70 4.20 7.64 3.50
N GLY A 71 3.67 6.94 4.49
CA GLY A 71 3.20 5.58 4.33
C GLY A 71 1.91 5.50 3.54
N LEU A 72 1.27 4.34 3.50
CA LEU A 72 1.59 3.05 4.15
C LEU A 72 2.84 2.31 3.61
N THR A 73 3.26 1.25 4.31
CA THR A 73 4.27 0.31 3.79
C THR A 73 3.77 -0.42 2.55
N VAL A 74 4.45 -0.23 1.42
CA VAL A 74 4.03 -0.79 0.12
C VAL A 74 4.30 -2.29 -0.02
N TRP A 75 5.26 -2.83 0.74
CA TRP A 75 5.65 -4.24 0.68
C TRP A 75 4.56 -5.25 1.11
N GLU A 76 3.47 -4.76 1.70
CA GLU A 76 2.34 -5.58 2.16
C GLU A 76 1.07 -5.35 1.35
N LEU A 77 1.09 -4.41 0.41
CA LEU A 77 -0.03 -4.17 -0.50
C LEU A 77 -0.50 -5.44 -1.21
N PRO A 78 0.37 -6.39 -1.59
CA PRO A 78 -0.09 -7.67 -2.15
C PRO A 78 -0.94 -8.53 -1.24
N SER A 79 -0.77 -8.38 0.07
CA SER A 79 -1.56 -9.13 1.06
C SER A 79 -2.77 -8.34 1.55
N GLY A 80 -3.00 -7.13 1.01
CA GLY A 80 -4.24 -6.39 1.14
C GLY A 80 -4.15 -4.99 1.77
N HIS A 81 -3.12 -4.69 2.58
CA HIS A 81 -2.87 -3.33 3.08
C HIS A 81 -1.50 -3.21 3.79
N GLY A 82 -0.91 -2.01 3.81
CA GLY A 82 0.31 -1.72 4.57
C GLY A 82 0.09 -1.25 6.00
N ARG A 83 1.21 -1.11 6.72
CA ARG A 83 1.33 -0.63 8.10
C ARG A 83 1.60 0.88 8.19
N PRO A 84 1.25 1.51 9.32
CA PRO A 84 1.57 2.92 9.56
C PRO A 84 3.07 3.14 9.71
N LYS A 85 3.56 4.11 8.94
CA LYS A 85 4.92 4.67 8.96
C LYS A 85 4.83 6.13 8.46
N PRO A 86 5.70 7.07 8.90
CA PRO A 86 6.79 6.90 9.88
C PRO A 86 6.27 6.49 11.27
N ASP A 87 7.15 6.09 12.18
CA ASP A 87 6.72 5.78 13.55
C ASP A 87 6.45 7.08 14.34
N VAL A 88 7.33 8.08 14.15
CA VAL A 88 7.27 9.42 14.76
C VAL A 88 7.84 10.47 13.81
N VAL A 89 7.59 11.74 14.09
CA VAL A 89 8.22 12.87 13.38
C VAL A 89 9.08 13.73 14.31
N ALA A 90 10.12 14.34 13.75
CA ALA A 90 11.01 15.26 14.46
C ALA A 90 11.48 16.40 13.55
N PHE A 91 12.14 17.41 14.13
CA PHE A 91 12.63 18.56 13.37
C PHE A 91 13.58 18.12 12.25
N GLY A 92 13.17 18.37 11.01
CA GLY A 92 13.90 17.97 9.81
C GLY A 92 13.99 19.05 8.75
N LYS A 93 13.26 20.17 8.90
CA LYS A 93 13.27 21.29 7.94
C LYS A 93 13.87 22.55 8.56
N ASN A 94 14.82 23.15 7.85
CA ASN A 94 15.55 24.36 8.25
C ASN A 94 16.31 24.23 9.59
N VAL A 95 16.77 23.03 9.92
CA VAL A 95 17.48 22.77 11.18
C VAL A 95 18.91 23.30 11.07
N VAL A 96 19.33 24.09 12.05
CA VAL A 96 20.69 24.64 12.11
C VAL A 96 21.65 23.58 12.65
N ALA A 97 22.65 23.21 11.87
CA ALA A 97 23.63 22.18 12.19
C ALA A 97 25.07 22.65 11.92
N SER A 98 26.04 21.92 12.48
CA SER A 98 27.47 22.19 12.26
C SER A 98 27.85 22.04 10.78
N SER A 99 28.69 22.96 10.30
CA SER A 99 29.21 22.94 8.93
C SER A 99 30.63 22.38 8.88
N ASN A 100 30.94 21.58 7.86
CA ASN A 100 32.31 21.09 7.60
C ASN A 100 33.30 22.20 7.22
N ARG A 101 32.81 23.42 6.93
CA ARG A 101 33.62 24.62 6.68
C ARG A 101 33.75 25.53 7.90
N GLY A 102 33.33 25.06 9.08
CA GLY A 102 33.21 25.89 10.29
C GLY A 102 31.89 26.66 10.33
N GLY A 103 31.47 27.04 11.55
CA GLY A 103 30.19 27.71 11.79
C GLY A 103 28.97 26.78 11.65
N CYS A 104 27.80 27.38 11.47
CA CYS A 104 26.53 26.67 11.35
C CYS A 104 25.93 26.83 9.94
N ARG A 105 25.16 25.84 9.49
CA ARG A 105 24.37 25.90 8.25
C ARG A 105 22.97 25.35 8.48
N SER A 106 22.01 25.83 7.70
CA SER A 106 20.66 25.26 7.67
C SER A 106 20.64 23.99 6.80
N LEU A 107 19.97 22.95 7.28
CA LEU A 107 19.77 21.68 6.59
C LEU A 107 18.28 21.31 6.59
N SER A 108 17.86 20.63 5.52
CA SER A 108 16.52 20.09 5.37
C SER A 108 16.59 18.65 4.84
N GLY A 109 15.87 17.74 5.47
CA GLY A 109 15.76 16.34 5.09
C GLY A 109 15.36 15.46 6.28
N THR A 110 14.71 14.33 6.03
CA THR A 110 14.46 13.31 7.08
C THR A 110 15.78 12.69 7.58
N SER A 111 16.84 12.78 6.76
CA SER A 111 18.25 12.55 7.11
C SER A 111 18.77 13.45 8.24
N VAL A 112 18.09 14.57 8.53
CA VAL A 112 18.34 15.47 9.65
C VAL A 112 17.44 15.14 10.85
N ALA A 113 16.19 14.76 10.61
CA ALA A 113 15.25 14.38 11.68
C ALA A 113 15.68 13.08 12.40
N SER A 114 16.13 12.08 11.65
CA SER A 114 16.61 10.79 12.18
C SER A 114 17.70 10.94 13.26
N PRO A 115 18.81 11.69 13.03
CA PRO A 115 19.83 11.88 14.07
C PRO A 115 19.37 12.76 15.24
N VAL A 116 18.38 13.65 15.06
CA VAL A 116 17.74 14.35 16.19
C VAL A 116 17.08 13.35 17.13
N VAL A 117 16.32 12.38 16.58
CA VAL A 117 15.70 11.32 17.38
C VAL A 117 16.75 10.38 17.99
N ALA A 118 17.82 10.05 17.26
CA ALA A 118 18.91 9.25 17.84
C ALA A 118 19.59 9.95 19.03
N GLY A 119 19.76 11.28 18.97
CA GLY A 119 20.24 12.10 20.09
C GLY A 119 19.26 12.12 21.27
N ALA A 120 17.97 12.28 20.98
CA ALA A 120 16.89 12.21 21.98
C ALA A 120 16.90 10.85 22.70
N ILE A 121 16.98 9.74 21.97
CA ILE A 121 17.09 8.39 22.53
C ILE A 121 18.32 8.27 23.43
N THR A 122 19.47 8.81 23.00
CA THR A 122 20.70 8.77 23.80
C THR A 122 20.51 9.51 25.12
N LEU A 123 19.82 10.66 25.12
CA LEU A 123 19.50 11.41 26.33
C LEU A 123 18.53 10.64 27.23
N LEU A 124 17.47 10.03 26.69
CA LEU A 124 16.54 9.17 27.42
C LEU A 124 17.29 8.02 28.12
N LEU A 125 18.14 7.31 27.38
CA LEU A 125 18.92 6.21 27.91
C LEU A 125 19.90 6.66 29.01
N SER A 126 20.53 7.84 28.86
CA SER A 126 21.45 8.39 29.86
C SER A 126 20.75 8.79 31.17
N SER A 127 19.44 9.03 31.13
CA SER A 127 18.65 9.37 32.30
C SER A 127 18.26 8.15 33.14
N LEU A 128 18.39 6.94 32.60
CA LEU A 128 18.02 5.72 33.29
C LEU A 128 19.07 5.29 34.32
N PRO A 129 18.68 4.93 35.54
CA PRO A 129 19.55 4.23 36.49
C PRO A 129 20.10 2.93 35.89
N GLY A 130 21.29 2.49 36.33
CA GLY A 130 22.00 1.37 35.68
C GLY A 130 21.23 0.04 35.62
N ASP A 131 20.42 -0.26 36.63
CA ASP A 131 19.52 -1.43 36.67
C ASP A 131 18.37 -1.29 35.65
N GLN A 132 17.75 -0.11 35.59
CA GLN A 132 16.70 0.19 34.62
C GLN A 132 17.23 0.25 33.18
N PHE A 133 18.45 0.76 32.98
CA PHE A 133 19.11 0.81 31.69
C PHE A 133 19.21 -0.59 31.10
N LEU A 134 19.72 -1.57 31.85
CA LEU A 134 19.84 -2.95 31.36
C LEU A 134 18.48 -3.56 30.98
N ALA A 135 17.42 -3.25 31.72
CA ALA A 135 16.08 -3.79 31.44
C ALA A 135 15.35 -3.09 30.28
N LYS A 136 15.58 -1.78 30.07
CA LYS A 136 14.76 -0.93 29.18
C LYS A 136 15.49 -0.45 27.92
N ALA A 137 16.82 -0.54 27.87
CA ALA A 137 17.61 -0.13 26.71
C ALA A 137 17.54 -1.14 25.56
N ASN A 138 16.34 -1.35 25.01
CA ASN A 138 16.11 -2.24 23.88
C ASN A 138 15.23 -1.58 22.79
N PRO A 139 15.29 -2.08 21.53
CA PRO A 139 14.58 -1.48 20.39
C PRO A 139 13.08 -1.31 20.60
N ALA A 140 12.36 -2.32 21.09
CA ALA A 140 10.91 -2.23 21.28
C ALA A 140 10.53 -1.25 22.39
N THR A 141 11.19 -1.30 23.56
CA THR A 141 10.85 -0.42 24.69
C THR A 141 11.04 1.05 24.36
N ILE A 142 12.14 1.39 23.68
CA ILE A 142 12.39 2.77 23.25
C ILE A 142 11.39 3.18 22.16
N LYS A 143 11.10 2.29 21.21
CA LYS A 143 10.09 2.55 20.17
C LYS A 143 8.69 2.77 20.78
N GLN A 144 8.29 1.97 21.77
CA GLN A 144 7.06 2.13 22.54
C GLN A 144 7.02 3.50 23.23
N ALA A 145 8.08 3.86 23.96
CA ALA A 145 8.14 5.15 24.64
C ALA A 145 7.96 6.33 23.68
N LEU A 146 8.59 6.28 22.50
CA LEU A 146 8.44 7.33 21.49
C LEU A 146 7.04 7.37 20.87
N ILE A 147 6.45 6.21 20.57
CA ILE A 147 5.12 6.11 19.93
C ILE A 147 4.01 6.50 20.91
N GLU A 148 4.05 5.98 22.14
CA GLU A 148 2.95 6.14 23.10
C GLU A 148 2.89 7.54 23.73
N THR A 149 3.98 8.32 23.60
CA THR A 149 4.09 9.67 24.17
C THR A 149 4.18 10.78 23.13
N ALA A 150 4.25 10.42 21.84
CA ALA A 150 4.27 11.41 20.77
C ALA A 150 3.03 12.30 20.78
N THR A 151 3.21 13.55 20.34
CA THR A 151 2.13 14.53 20.22
C THR A 151 1.62 14.56 18.78
N PRO A 152 0.44 14.00 18.48
CA PRO A 152 -0.12 14.03 17.13
C PRO A 152 -0.61 15.44 16.77
N SER A 153 -0.38 15.83 15.53
CA SER A 153 -1.01 17.00 14.92
C SER A 153 -2.40 16.63 14.39
N PRO A 154 -3.44 17.45 14.63
CA PRO A 154 -4.77 17.20 14.07
C PRO A 154 -4.84 17.39 12.55
N SER A 155 -3.78 17.93 11.91
CA SER A 155 -3.77 18.24 10.47
C SER A 155 -3.34 17.08 9.58
N TYR A 156 -2.83 15.98 10.16
CA TYR A 156 -2.25 14.86 9.42
C TYR A 156 -2.80 13.53 9.94
N HIS A 157 -2.83 12.50 9.10
CA HIS A 157 -3.21 11.15 9.53
C HIS A 157 -1.99 10.30 9.90
N MET A 158 -2.21 9.12 10.49
CA MET A 158 -1.13 8.28 11.02
C MET A 158 -0.11 7.80 9.98
N PHE A 159 -0.51 7.67 8.71
CA PHE A 159 0.42 7.35 7.62
C PHE A 159 1.26 8.54 7.14
N GLU A 160 0.98 9.77 7.60
CA GLU A 160 1.80 10.94 7.30
C GLU A 160 2.77 11.27 8.43
N GLN A 161 2.29 11.21 9.67
CA GLN A 161 3.04 11.66 10.85
C GLN A 161 3.39 10.56 11.85
N GLY A 162 2.97 9.31 11.60
CA GLY A 162 3.07 8.26 12.61
C GLY A 162 2.24 8.61 13.84
N ALA A 163 2.81 8.34 15.01
CA ALA A 163 2.22 8.72 16.30
C ALA A 163 2.27 10.24 16.59
N GLY A 164 3.02 11.01 15.79
CA GLY A 164 3.19 12.45 15.98
C GLY A 164 4.61 12.88 16.32
N ALA A 165 4.75 14.11 16.78
CA ALA A 165 6.04 14.71 17.13
C ALA A 165 6.60 14.08 18.41
N VAL A 166 7.90 13.77 18.42
CA VAL A 166 8.57 13.23 19.62
C VAL A 166 8.46 14.19 20.80
N ASP A 167 7.94 13.70 21.93
CA ASP A 167 7.95 14.40 23.22
C ASP A 167 8.97 13.74 24.15
N LEU A 168 10.09 14.41 24.35
CA LEU A 168 11.20 13.87 25.13
C LEU A 168 10.87 13.76 26.62
N GLN A 169 10.10 14.71 27.16
CA GLN A 169 9.79 14.73 28.58
C GLN A 169 8.83 13.60 28.91
N GLN A 170 7.76 13.49 28.14
CA GLN A 170 6.78 12.43 28.32
C GLN A 170 7.42 11.05 28.09
N ALA A 171 8.32 10.90 27.10
CA ALA A 171 9.05 9.66 26.90
C ALA A 171 9.96 9.29 28.09
N ALA A 172 10.61 10.26 28.73
CA ALA A 172 11.43 10.02 29.92
C ALA A 172 10.56 9.56 31.11
N GLU A 173 9.43 10.23 31.35
CA GLU A 173 8.48 9.87 32.39
C GLU A 173 7.88 8.48 32.14
N TYR A 174 7.53 8.17 30.89
CA TYR A 174 7.06 6.85 30.48
C TYR A 174 8.10 5.77 30.77
N LEU A 175 9.36 5.99 30.34
CA LEU A 175 10.44 5.05 30.61
C LEU A 175 10.74 4.90 32.10
N ALA A 176 10.52 5.92 32.93
CA ALA A 176 10.70 5.80 34.38
C ALA A 176 9.58 4.96 35.03
N THR A 177 8.35 5.10 34.56
CA THR A 177 7.14 4.57 35.22
C THR A 177 6.66 3.23 34.67
N HIS A 178 6.90 2.95 33.39
CA HIS A 178 6.38 1.75 32.74
C HIS A 178 7.45 0.65 32.68
N PRO A 179 7.14 -0.58 33.11
CA PRO A 179 8.01 -1.72 32.86
C PRO A 179 7.94 -2.12 31.37
N PRO A 180 8.97 -2.81 30.85
CA PRO A 180 8.89 -3.40 29.53
C PRO A 180 7.67 -4.33 29.40
N HIS A 181 6.91 -4.19 28.33
CA HIS A 181 5.67 -4.93 28.11
C HIS A 181 5.37 -5.10 26.62
N VAL A 182 4.27 -5.79 26.32
CA VAL A 182 3.78 -5.98 24.95
C VAL A 182 2.73 -4.93 24.63
N SER A 183 2.92 -4.18 23.54
CA SER A 183 1.94 -3.21 23.04
C SER A 183 1.79 -3.28 21.51
N PHE A 184 1.02 -2.35 20.94
CA PHE A 184 0.67 -2.34 19.52
C PHE A 184 1.02 -1.00 18.87
N HIS A 185 1.37 -1.03 17.59
CA HIS A 185 1.41 0.14 16.73
C HIS A 185 0.50 -0.08 15.51
N PRO A 186 -0.56 0.74 15.32
CA PRO A 186 -0.99 1.84 16.19
C PRO A 186 -1.53 1.31 17.53
N THR A 187 -1.61 2.18 18.55
CA THR A 187 -2.02 1.81 19.93
C THR A 187 -3.52 1.55 20.06
N SER A 188 -4.31 1.95 19.07
CA SER A 188 -5.74 1.67 18.94
C SER A 188 -6.12 1.69 17.46
N ILE A 189 -7.34 1.26 17.14
CA ILE A 189 -7.96 1.43 15.82
C ILE A 189 -9.25 2.21 16.02
N ASP A 190 -9.35 3.44 15.53
CA ASP A 190 -10.56 4.26 15.71
C ASP A 190 -11.05 4.89 14.40
N MET A 191 -11.99 4.21 13.73
CA MET A 191 -12.61 4.73 12.50
C MET A 191 -13.41 6.02 12.72
N THR A 192 -13.63 6.46 13.96
CA THR A 192 -14.33 7.71 14.25
C THR A 192 -13.46 8.94 14.06
N GLN A 193 -12.14 8.79 14.02
CA GLN A 193 -11.19 9.88 13.93
C GLN A 193 -10.53 9.96 12.54
N GLU A 194 -10.33 11.17 12.03
CA GLU A 194 -9.65 11.39 10.74
C GLU A 194 -8.19 10.92 10.76
N TYR A 195 -7.56 10.90 11.94
CA TYR A 195 -6.23 10.36 12.16
C TYR A 195 -6.04 8.92 11.61
N PHE A 196 -7.10 8.12 11.60
CA PHE A 196 -7.10 6.75 11.06
C PHE A 196 -7.50 6.64 9.59
N TRP A 197 -7.43 7.72 8.81
CA TRP A 197 -7.52 7.62 7.35
C TRP A 197 -6.45 6.62 6.84
N PRO A 198 -6.78 5.71 5.90
CA PRO A 198 -8.01 5.64 5.10
C PRO A 198 -9.16 4.85 5.76
N TYR A 199 -8.91 4.16 6.88
CA TYR A 199 -9.92 3.33 7.55
C TYR A 199 -11.15 4.13 8.00
N SER A 200 -10.97 5.41 8.37
CA SER A 200 -12.08 6.30 8.76
C SER A 200 -12.91 6.82 7.59
N ALA A 201 -12.44 6.67 6.34
CA ALA A 201 -13.07 7.25 5.14
C ALA A 201 -14.33 6.50 4.68
N GLN A 202 -14.44 5.22 5.03
CA GLN A 202 -15.58 4.37 4.68
C GLN A 202 -16.00 3.49 5.85
N PRO A 203 -17.28 3.53 6.28
CA PRO A 203 -17.80 2.57 7.25
C PRO A 203 -17.98 1.19 6.62
N ILE A 204 -17.91 0.14 7.44
CA ILE A 204 -18.18 -1.24 7.02
C ILE A 204 -19.69 -1.56 7.09
N PHE A 205 -20.14 -2.56 6.35
CA PHE A 205 -21.56 -2.95 6.30
C PHE A 205 -21.69 -4.43 5.93
N PHE A 206 -22.87 -5.02 6.17
CA PHE A 206 -23.11 -6.42 5.78
C PHE A 206 -22.96 -6.59 4.26
N THR A 207 -22.17 -7.58 3.82
CA THR A 207 -21.73 -7.84 2.43
C THR A 207 -20.65 -6.91 1.87
N SER A 208 -20.11 -5.95 2.62
CA SER A 208 -18.87 -5.26 2.22
C SER A 208 -17.70 -6.22 2.26
N ARG A 209 -16.61 -5.90 1.55
CA ARG A 209 -15.35 -6.60 1.81
C ARG A 209 -14.86 -6.28 3.23
N PRO A 210 -14.14 -7.22 3.90
CA PRO A 210 -13.63 -6.95 5.23
C PRO A 210 -12.65 -5.77 5.22
N LEU A 211 -12.74 -4.91 6.23
CA LEU A 211 -11.72 -3.90 6.48
C LEU A 211 -10.44 -4.58 6.97
N LEU A 212 -9.37 -4.47 6.18
CA LEU A 212 -8.05 -4.99 6.52
C LEU A 212 -7.24 -3.92 7.27
N VAL A 213 -6.70 -4.28 8.43
CA VAL A 213 -5.83 -3.42 9.24
C VAL A 213 -4.62 -4.22 9.69
N ASN A 214 -3.42 -3.77 9.29
CA ASN A 214 -2.16 -4.34 9.73
C ASN A 214 -1.58 -3.53 10.89
N THR A 215 -1.20 -4.25 11.95
CA THR A 215 -0.62 -3.70 13.17
C THR A 215 0.70 -4.40 13.49
N THR A 216 1.61 -3.69 14.15
CA THR A 216 2.86 -4.22 14.68
C THR A 216 2.68 -4.52 16.16
N ILE A 217 2.96 -5.74 16.58
CA ILE A 217 3.11 -6.10 17.99
C ILE A 217 4.53 -5.71 18.40
N LEU A 218 4.68 -4.89 19.43
CA LEU A 218 5.96 -4.50 20.03
C LEU A 218 6.18 -5.35 21.29
N ASN A 219 7.30 -6.04 21.39
CA ASN A 219 7.67 -6.83 22.55
C ASN A 219 8.85 -6.20 23.29
N GLY A 220 8.57 -5.32 24.27
CA GLY A 220 9.60 -4.66 25.06
C GLY A 220 10.36 -5.59 26.02
N ILE A 221 9.84 -6.79 26.31
CA ILE A 221 10.34 -7.69 27.36
C ILE A 221 11.65 -8.35 26.95
N GLY A 222 11.71 -8.89 25.73
CA GLY A 222 12.87 -9.62 25.24
C GLY A 222 12.86 -9.85 23.73
N PRO A 223 13.98 -10.29 23.16
CA PRO A 223 14.16 -10.43 21.71
C PRO A 223 13.44 -11.65 21.11
N VAL A 224 12.67 -12.39 21.91
CA VAL A 224 11.81 -13.47 21.44
C VAL A 224 10.52 -13.45 22.26
N GLY A 225 9.39 -13.43 21.58
CA GLY A 225 8.06 -13.63 22.16
C GLY A 225 7.36 -14.80 21.49
N ARG A 226 6.48 -15.49 22.20
CA ARG A 226 5.62 -16.55 21.66
C ARG A 226 4.17 -16.25 22.01
N LEU A 227 3.31 -16.27 21.00
CA LEU A 227 1.89 -16.12 21.19
C LEU A 227 1.32 -17.36 21.90
N LEU A 228 0.58 -17.15 22.99
CA LEU A 228 -0.13 -18.20 23.71
C LEU A 228 -1.60 -18.21 23.29
N GLY A 229 -1.93 -19.11 22.37
CA GLY A 229 -3.28 -19.23 21.82
C GLY A 229 -3.59 -18.20 20.74
N LYS A 230 -4.87 -18.06 20.45
CA LYS A 230 -5.39 -17.25 19.33
C LYS A 230 -5.78 -15.86 19.82
N PRO A 231 -5.59 -14.78 19.02
CA PRO A 231 -6.17 -13.47 19.29
C PRO A 231 -7.68 -13.56 19.51
N ARG A 232 -8.19 -12.81 20.49
CA ARG A 232 -9.61 -12.86 20.88
C ARG A 232 -10.25 -11.49 20.79
N TRP A 233 -11.40 -11.42 20.12
CA TRP A 233 -12.26 -10.24 20.11
C TRP A 233 -13.16 -10.20 21.34
N PHE A 234 -13.13 -9.07 22.06
CA PHE A 234 -13.97 -8.77 23.21
C PHE A 234 -14.83 -7.54 22.91
N PRO A 235 -16.12 -7.71 22.56
CA PRO A 235 -17.02 -6.57 22.36
C PRO A 235 -17.29 -5.85 23.68
N ALA A 236 -17.29 -4.51 23.67
CA ALA A 236 -17.48 -3.69 24.87
C ALA A 236 -18.91 -3.78 25.43
N GLN A 237 -19.90 -4.01 24.56
CA GLN A 237 -21.31 -4.14 24.92
C GLN A 237 -21.81 -5.55 24.56
N HIS A 238 -22.52 -6.20 25.49
CA HIS A 238 -22.97 -7.60 25.35
C HIS A 238 -23.84 -7.86 24.10
N GLY A 239 -24.41 -6.81 23.47
CA GLY A 239 -25.27 -6.91 22.29
C GLY A 239 -24.59 -6.72 20.92
N HIS A 240 -23.31 -6.33 20.84
CA HIS A 240 -22.67 -5.99 19.55
C HIS A 240 -21.86 -7.16 18.95
N ALA A 241 -22.42 -8.38 19.04
CA ALA A 241 -21.85 -9.59 18.43
C ALA A 241 -21.98 -9.62 16.89
N ILE A 242 -22.24 -8.48 16.26
CA ILE A 242 -22.47 -8.29 14.83
C ILE A 242 -21.17 -8.17 14.01
N ILE A 243 -20.02 -8.12 14.67
CA ILE A 243 -18.71 -8.06 14.02
C ILE A 243 -18.11 -9.47 13.96
N ASN A 244 -17.67 -9.86 12.77
CA ASN A 244 -16.80 -11.00 12.54
C ASN A 244 -15.36 -10.49 12.44
N VAL A 245 -14.46 -11.04 13.25
CA VAL A 245 -13.03 -10.71 13.20
C VAL A 245 -12.27 -11.95 12.76
N LYS A 246 -11.60 -11.87 11.61
CA LYS A 246 -10.54 -12.81 11.23
C LYS A 246 -9.19 -12.15 11.51
N TYR A 247 -8.16 -12.96 11.68
CA TYR A 247 -6.82 -12.47 11.95
C TYR A 247 -5.77 -13.36 11.29
N GLU A 248 -4.62 -12.76 11.04
CA GLU A 248 -3.35 -13.42 10.74
C GLU A 248 -2.32 -12.86 11.72
N VAL A 249 -1.52 -13.71 12.35
CA VAL A 249 -0.63 -13.28 13.43
C VAL A 249 0.68 -14.06 13.42
N SER A 250 1.78 -13.38 13.72
CA SER A 250 3.06 -14.05 13.96
C SER A 250 3.01 -14.85 15.26
N GLU A 251 3.17 -16.17 15.17
CA GLU A 251 3.26 -17.04 16.35
C GLU A 251 4.51 -16.76 17.19
N VAL A 252 5.58 -16.32 16.53
CA VAL A 252 6.85 -15.90 17.15
C VAL A 252 7.07 -14.43 16.85
N LEU A 253 7.30 -13.64 17.89
CA LEU A 253 7.76 -12.26 17.80
C LEU A 253 9.27 -12.28 17.79
N TRP A 254 9.88 -11.79 16.71
CA TRP A 254 11.34 -11.78 16.56
C TRP A 254 11.79 -10.71 15.54
N PRO A 255 12.86 -9.95 15.84
CA PRO A 255 13.54 -9.90 17.14
C PRO A 255 12.70 -9.17 18.19
N TRP A 256 12.19 -7.98 17.93
CA TRP A 256 11.44 -7.23 18.96
C TRP A 256 9.98 -7.00 18.57
N THR A 257 9.60 -7.47 17.38
CA THR A 257 8.29 -7.22 16.80
C THR A 257 7.65 -8.48 16.25
N GLY A 258 6.34 -8.44 16.05
CA GLY A 258 5.62 -9.38 15.21
C GLY A 258 4.43 -8.72 14.55
N ASN A 259 3.74 -9.45 13.68
CA ASN A 259 2.66 -8.93 12.87
C ASN A 259 1.31 -9.38 13.43
N LEU A 260 0.32 -8.49 13.40
CA LEU A 260 -1.09 -8.82 13.60
C LEU A 260 -1.91 -8.12 12.51
N GLY A 261 -2.34 -8.91 11.53
CA GLY A 261 -3.31 -8.52 10.52
C GLY A 261 -4.73 -8.84 10.99
N LEU A 262 -5.64 -7.89 10.85
CA LEU A 262 -7.03 -7.99 11.29
C LEU A 262 -7.96 -7.72 10.11
N ALA A 263 -8.98 -8.56 9.97
CA ALA A 263 -10.02 -8.39 8.97
C ALA A 263 -11.39 -8.30 9.65
N PHE A 264 -11.99 -7.12 9.60
CA PHE A 264 -13.28 -6.83 10.23
C PHE A 264 -14.41 -6.89 9.21
N GLY A 265 -15.35 -7.81 9.40
CA GLY A 265 -16.57 -7.93 8.62
C GLY A 265 -17.82 -7.76 9.48
N VAL A 266 -18.94 -7.42 8.85
CA VAL A 266 -20.24 -7.36 9.51
C VAL A 266 -21.00 -8.65 9.21
N LYS A 267 -21.54 -9.28 10.25
CA LYS A 267 -22.38 -10.48 10.13
C LYS A 267 -23.79 -10.12 9.66
N GLU A 268 -24.57 -11.11 9.26
CA GLU A 268 -25.95 -10.92 8.78
C GLU A 268 -26.84 -10.26 9.84
N GLU A 269 -26.65 -10.57 11.13
CA GLU A 269 -27.40 -9.95 12.22
C GLU A 269 -27.14 -8.43 12.34
N GLY A 270 -26.03 -7.96 11.77
CA GLY A 270 -25.66 -6.55 11.69
C GLY A 270 -26.16 -5.82 10.45
N ALA A 271 -26.93 -6.47 9.56
CA ALA A 271 -27.31 -5.89 8.26
C ALA A 271 -28.07 -4.56 8.38
N GLU A 272 -28.92 -4.43 9.39
CA GLU A 272 -29.74 -3.24 9.65
C GLU A 272 -29.14 -2.27 10.68
N PHE A 273 -27.98 -2.62 11.25
CA PHE A 273 -27.31 -1.81 12.26
C PHE A 273 -26.64 -0.58 11.61
N ALA A 274 -26.74 0.56 12.29
CA ALA A 274 -25.98 1.76 11.97
C ALA A 274 -25.52 2.42 13.26
N GLY A 275 -24.21 2.64 13.40
CA GLY A 275 -23.62 3.18 14.61
C GLY A 275 -22.15 2.80 14.76
N VAL A 276 -21.61 3.01 15.96
CA VAL A 276 -20.25 2.65 16.32
C VAL A 276 -20.25 1.35 17.13
N VAL A 277 -19.40 0.40 16.74
CA VAL A 277 -19.12 -0.80 17.53
C VAL A 277 -17.77 -0.66 18.21
N GLU A 278 -17.74 -0.83 19.52
CA GLU A 278 -16.53 -0.76 20.33
C GLU A 278 -16.18 -2.14 20.90
N GLY A 279 -14.88 -2.41 21.03
CA GLY A 279 -14.35 -3.61 21.66
C GLY A 279 -12.83 -3.59 21.69
N ALA A 280 -12.23 -4.74 21.95
CA ALA A 280 -10.78 -4.88 21.94
C ALA A 280 -10.34 -6.24 21.40
N ILE A 281 -9.19 -6.26 20.74
CA ILE A 281 -8.46 -7.50 20.43
C ILE A 281 -7.47 -7.74 21.55
N GLN A 282 -7.53 -8.92 22.16
CA GLN A 282 -6.57 -9.33 23.18
C GLN A 282 -5.68 -10.46 22.68
N ILE A 283 -4.39 -10.36 23.00
CA ILE A 283 -3.41 -11.41 22.80
C ILE A 283 -2.69 -11.73 24.11
N THR A 284 -2.20 -12.95 24.23
CA THR A 284 -1.34 -13.36 25.33
C THR A 284 0.03 -13.75 24.77
N VAL A 285 1.11 -13.21 25.32
CA VAL A 285 2.46 -13.44 24.85
C VAL A 285 3.33 -13.92 26.01
N ALA A 286 4.03 -15.03 25.81
CA ALA A 286 5.13 -15.45 26.67
C ALA A 286 6.44 -14.87 26.10
N SER A 287 7.19 -14.13 26.91
CA SER A 287 8.50 -13.61 26.53
C SER A 287 9.47 -13.71 27.70
N GLN A 288 10.75 -13.93 27.39
CA GLN A 288 11.81 -14.04 28.36
C GLN A 288 12.66 -12.76 28.34
N ASP A 289 12.87 -12.18 29.52
CA ASP A 289 13.75 -11.02 29.65
C ASP A 289 15.24 -11.38 29.56
N ILE A 290 16.10 -10.37 29.63
CA ILE A 290 17.56 -10.55 29.58
C ILE A 290 18.13 -11.40 30.74
N THR A 291 17.38 -11.59 31.82
CA THR A 291 17.78 -12.44 32.96
C THR A 291 17.36 -13.90 32.76
N GLY A 292 16.61 -14.19 31.69
CA GLY A 292 16.02 -15.51 31.42
C GLY A 292 14.68 -15.73 32.14
N LYS A 293 14.13 -14.72 32.81
CA LYS A 293 12.85 -14.83 33.49
C LYS A 293 11.72 -14.75 32.45
N GLU A 294 10.91 -15.79 32.38
CA GLU A 294 9.73 -15.83 31.53
C GLU A 294 8.57 -15.05 32.16
N SER A 295 7.95 -14.17 31.38
CA SER A 295 6.76 -13.41 31.72
C SER A 295 5.66 -13.70 30.71
N ILE A 296 4.44 -13.91 31.21
CA ILE A 296 3.24 -14.06 30.40
C ILE A 296 2.44 -12.78 30.53
N VAL A 297 2.25 -12.07 29.42
CA VAL A 297 1.62 -10.75 29.39
C VAL A 297 0.41 -10.79 28.47
N ASN A 298 -0.70 -10.19 28.93
CA ASN A 298 -1.87 -9.94 28.12
C ASN A 298 -1.80 -8.50 27.59
N ALA A 299 -1.88 -8.35 26.28
CA ALA A 299 -1.96 -7.05 25.62
C ALA A 299 -3.35 -6.88 25.00
N SER A 300 -3.89 -5.66 25.04
CA SER A 300 -5.22 -5.32 24.54
C SER A 300 -5.13 -4.16 23.56
N LEU A 301 -5.67 -4.34 22.36
CA LEU A 301 -5.78 -3.32 21.31
C LEU A 301 -7.24 -2.82 21.25
N PRO A 302 -7.53 -1.59 21.69
CA PRO A 302 -8.86 -1.01 21.57
C PRO A 302 -9.26 -0.78 20.11
N VAL A 303 -10.52 -1.04 19.78
CA VAL A 303 -11.08 -0.90 18.43
C VAL A 303 -12.44 -0.21 18.47
N LYS A 304 -12.62 0.79 17.61
CA LYS A 304 -13.90 1.44 17.30
C LYS A 304 -14.18 1.39 15.80
N LEU A 305 -15.24 0.70 15.41
CA LEU A 305 -15.64 0.49 14.02
C LEU A 305 -16.90 1.29 13.70
N LYS A 306 -16.91 2.00 12.56
CA LYS A 306 -18.14 2.61 12.03
C LYS A 306 -18.88 1.59 11.17
N VAL A 307 -20.12 1.28 11.53
CA VAL A 307 -21.00 0.38 10.79
C VAL A 307 -22.20 1.15 10.25
N VAL A 308 -22.60 0.87 9.02
CA VAL A 308 -23.81 1.43 8.40
C VAL A 308 -24.68 0.32 7.81
N ARG A 309 -25.94 0.65 7.53
CA ARG A 309 -26.81 -0.21 6.74
C ARG A 309 -26.21 -0.43 5.36
N ARG A 310 -26.49 -1.60 4.80
CA ARG A 310 -26.04 -1.95 3.46
C ARG A 310 -26.47 -0.88 2.43
N PRO A 311 -25.52 -0.24 1.72
CA PRO A 311 -25.84 0.72 0.68
C PRO A 311 -26.48 0.01 -0.52
N PRO A 312 -27.32 0.72 -1.30
CA PRO A 312 -27.91 0.16 -2.51
C PRO A 312 -26.82 -0.25 -3.50
N ARG A 313 -27.09 -1.28 -4.32
CA ARG A 313 -26.17 -1.80 -5.34
C ARG A 313 -25.62 -0.69 -6.25
N SER A 314 -26.46 0.29 -6.62
CA SER A 314 -26.09 1.45 -7.44
C SER A 314 -25.11 2.42 -6.79
N LYS A 315 -24.73 2.22 -5.52
CA LYS A 315 -23.68 3.01 -4.87
C LYS A 315 -22.43 2.19 -4.60
N ARG A 316 -22.36 0.93 -5.05
CA ARG A 316 -21.27 0.01 -4.74
C ARG A 316 -20.37 -0.21 -5.95
N VAL A 317 -19.10 0.13 -5.76
CA VAL A 317 -18.02 -0.01 -6.73
C VAL A 317 -17.03 -1.03 -6.20
N LEU A 318 -16.64 -1.98 -7.04
CA LEU A 318 -15.51 -2.87 -6.79
C LEU A 318 -14.31 -2.30 -7.56
N TRP A 319 -13.23 -1.97 -6.86
CA TRP A 319 -11.98 -1.54 -7.47
C TRP A 319 -11.01 -2.72 -7.44
N ASP A 320 -10.64 -3.23 -8.61
CA ASP A 320 -9.64 -4.29 -8.73
C ASP A 320 -8.24 -3.73 -8.54
N ILE A 321 -7.50 -4.28 -7.57
CA ILE A 321 -6.08 -3.97 -7.34
C ILE A 321 -5.23 -5.25 -7.40
N PHE A 322 -5.86 -6.41 -7.63
CA PHE A 322 -5.17 -7.69 -7.68
C PHE A 322 -4.33 -7.80 -8.94
N HIS A 323 -4.80 -7.21 -10.05
CA HIS A 323 -4.10 -7.20 -11.31
C HIS A 323 -3.25 -5.94 -11.53
N SER A 324 -3.21 -5.04 -10.54
CA SER A 324 -2.38 -3.84 -10.57
C SER A 324 -1.03 -4.07 -9.89
N ILE A 325 0.00 -3.29 -10.22
CA ILE A 325 1.30 -3.35 -9.55
C ILE A 325 1.15 -2.91 -8.11
N GLN A 326 1.42 -3.84 -7.19
CA GLN A 326 1.40 -3.50 -5.77
C GLN A 326 2.77 -3.00 -5.28
N TYR A 327 3.85 -3.44 -5.93
CA TYR A 327 5.22 -2.96 -5.83
C TYR A 327 6.10 -3.74 -6.81
N PRO A 328 6.98 -3.13 -7.63
CA PRO A 328 7.54 -3.84 -8.78
C PRO A 328 8.46 -5.03 -8.37
N PRO A 329 8.13 -6.27 -8.75
CA PRO A 329 9.06 -7.40 -8.70
C PRO A 329 10.03 -7.41 -9.91
N GLY A 330 9.89 -6.44 -10.83
CA GLY A 330 10.65 -6.33 -12.08
C GLY A 330 10.52 -4.95 -12.73
N TYR A 331 11.12 -4.74 -13.92
CA TYR A 331 11.09 -3.43 -14.58
C TYR A 331 9.70 -3.13 -15.17
N ILE A 332 8.96 -2.25 -14.51
CA ILE A 332 7.75 -1.65 -15.06
C ILE A 332 8.01 -0.15 -15.27
N PRO A 333 8.01 0.33 -16.52
CA PRO A 333 8.30 1.72 -16.79
C PRO A 333 7.14 2.61 -16.33
N ARG A 334 7.48 3.85 -15.95
CA ARG A 334 6.53 4.93 -15.68
C ARG A 334 5.42 5.09 -16.74
N ASP A 335 4.27 5.54 -16.28
CA ASP A 335 3.11 5.88 -17.12
C ASP A 335 3.44 7.08 -18.00
N ASN A 336 4.02 8.13 -17.41
CA ASN A 336 4.38 9.34 -18.16
C ASN A 336 5.80 9.30 -18.72
N LEU A 337 5.93 9.02 -20.02
CA LEU A 337 7.23 8.94 -20.70
C LEU A 337 8.03 10.25 -20.72
N ASP A 338 7.40 11.40 -20.44
CA ASP A 338 8.09 12.70 -20.32
C ASP A 338 8.84 12.87 -18.99
N VAL A 339 8.46 12.12 -17.95
CA VAL A 339 9.18 12.12 -16.66
C VAL A 339 10.55 11.46 -16.87
N ARG A 340 11.61 12.05 -16.31
CA ARG A 340 12.99 11.56 -16.52
C ARG A 340 13.69 11.14 -15.24
N ASP A 341 13.28 11.71 -14.13
CA ASP A 341 13.92 11.49 -12.82
C ASP A 341 13.35 10.26 -12.11
N ASP A 342 12.22 9.75 -12.60
CA ASP A 342 11.58 8.52 -12.14
C ASP A 342 11.41 7.58 -13.32
N ILE A 343 12.14 6.46 -13.33
CA ILE A 343 12.18 5.55 -14.48
C ILE A 343 11.28 4.32 -14.29
N LEU A 344 10.74 4.12 -13.09
CA LEU A 344 9.89 2.98 -12.73
C LEU A 344 8.63 3.48 -12.04
N ASP A 345 7.56 2.70 -12.12
CA ASP A 345 6.43 2.92 -11.23
C ASP A 345 6.66 2.24 -9.87
N TRP A 346 7.27 2.98 -8.92
CA TRP A 346 7.65 2.46 -7.60
C TRP A 346 6.57 2.65 -6.53
N ASN A 347 5.62 3.56 -6.73
CA ASN A 347 4.75 4.02 -5.64
C ASN A 347 3.52 3.11 -5.42
N GLY A 348 3.35 2.12 -6.30
CA GLY A 348 2.31 1.09 -6.24
C GLY A 348 0.92 1.64 -6.53
N ASP A 349 0.16 0.90 -7.34
CA ASP A 349 -1.18 1.21 -7.78
C ASP A 349 -2.22 0.82 -6.74
N HIS A 350 -2.49 1.75 -5.84
CA HIS A 350 -3.45 1.52 -4.76
C HIS A 350 -4.36 2.73 -4.50
N PRO A 351 -5.67 2.52 -4.24
CA PRO A 351 -6.62 3.57 -3.83
C PRO A 351 -6.22 4.39 -2.60
N HIS A 352 -5.19 3.98 -1.87
CA HIS A 352 -4.67 4.67 -0.68
C HIS A 352 -3.22 5.14 -0.83
N THR A 353 -2.60 4.96 -2.00
CA THR A 353 -1.27 5.50 -2.38
C THR A 353 -1.44 6.55 -3.47
N ASN A 354 -1.06 6.23 -4.71
CA ASN A 354 -1.10 7.11 -5.87
C ASN A 354 -2.53 7.45 -6.34
N PHE A 355 -3.52 6.59 -6.07
CA PHE A 355 -4.93 6.84 -6.43
C PHE A 355 -5.79 7.45 -5.30
N HIS A 356 -5.19 7.90 -4.19
CA HIS A 356 -5.94 8.37 -3.01
C HIS A 356 -6.91 9.54 -3.28
N ARG A 357 -6.57 10.44 -4.22
CA ARG A 357 -7.46 11.55 -4.59
C ARG A 357 -8.65 11.08 -5.41
N ALA A 358 -8.46 10.11 -6.31
CA ALA A 358 -9.54 9.48 -7.07
C ALA A 358 -10.50 8.73 -6.12
N TYR A 359 -9.96 7.94 -5.18
CA TYR A 359 -10.74 7.30 -4.11
C TYR A 359 -11.55 8.32 -3.31
N THR A 360 -10.91 9.41 -2.87
CA THR A 360 -11.56 10.47 -2.09
C THR A 360 -12.68 11.15 -2.88
N GLN A 361 -12.51 11.36 -4.19
CA GLN A 361 -13.55 11.92 -5.03
C GLN A 361 -14.78 11.01 -5.09
N LEU A 362 -14.59 9.72 -5.32
CA LEU A 362 -15.70 8.75 -5.34
C LEU A 362 -16.41 8.66 -4.00
N ARG A 363 -15.67 8.69 -2.88
CA ARG A 363 -16.24 8.75 -1.53
C ARG A 363 -17.08 10.01 -1.33
N LYS A 364 -16.61 11.18 -1.78
CA LYS A 364 -17.35 12.45 -1.72
C LYS A 364 -18.63 12.43 -2.57
N ALA A 365 -18.62 11.73 -3.71
CA ALA A 365 -19.79 11.49 -4.54
C ALA A 365 -20.79 10.46 -3.95
N GLY A 366 -20.47 9.89 -2.78
CA GLY A 366 -21.34 8.98 -2.03
C GLY A 366 -21.28 7.52 -2.48
N PHE A 367 -20.26 7.13 -3.24
CA PHE A 367 -20.01 5.73 -3.60
C PHE A 367 -19.28 5.00 -2.48
N PHE A 368 -19.51 3.69 -2.37
CA PHE A 368 -18.83 2.74 -1.51
C PHE A 368 -17.91 1.88 -2.35
N ILE A 369 -16.61 1.97 -2.08
CA ILE A 369 -15.54 1.33 -2.83
C ILE A 369 -15.04 0.16 -2.00
N ASP A 370 -15.34 -1.05 -2.45
CA ASP A 370 -14.71 -2.26 -1.95
C ASP A 370 -13.43 -2.51 -2.78
N ILE A 371 -12.30 -2.73 -2.12
CA ILE A 371 -10.99 -2.94 -2.75
C ILE A 371 -10.74 -4.45 -2.89
N CYS A 372 -10.45 -4.90 -4.10
CA CYS A 372 -10.28 -6.32 -4.43
C CYS A 372 -8.80 -6.67 -4.63
N GLY A 373 -8.18 -7.24 -3.58
CA GLY A 373 -6.83 -7.80 -3.63
C GLY A 373 -6.80 -9.32 -3.81
N GLU A 374 -7.82 -9.90 -4.43
CA GLU A 374 -7.89 -11.34 -4.73
C GLU A 374 -8.47 -11.56 -6.14
N PRO A 375 -8.22 -12.73 -6.77
CA PRO A 375 -8.78 -13.04 -8.08
C PRO A 375 -10.31 -12.92 -8.10
N LEU A 376 -10.87 -12.49 -9.23
CA LEU A 376 -12.30 -12.29 -9.44
C LEU A 376 -13.09 -13.61 -9.61
N VAL A 377 -12.46 -14.75 -9.33
CA VAL A 377 -13.08 -16.09 -9.39
C VAL A 377 -14.12 -16.26 -8.28
N ASP A 378 -13.75 -15.89 -7.05
CA ASP A 378 -14.58 -16.10 -5.85
C ASP A 378 -15.40 -14.85 -5.44
N VAL A 379 -15.30 -13.79 -6.24
CA VAL A 379 -15.96 -12.52 -5.93
C VAL A 379 -17.39 -12.50 -6.47
N ASN A 380 -18.35 -12.25 -5.58
CA ASN A 380 -19.74 -12.07 -5.98
C ASN A 380 -19.97 -10.68 -6.61
N LEU A 381 -19.75 -10.60 -7.93
CA LEU A 381 -19.90 -9.37 -8.71
C LEU A 381 -21.34 -8.81 -8.72
N ALA A 382 -22.36 -9.62 -8.43
CA ALA A 382 -23.75 -9.16 -8.40
C ALA A 382 -24.03 -8.15 -7.27
N LEU A 383 -23.13 -8.03 -6.29
CA LEU A 383 -23.22 -7.04 -5.22
C LEU A 383 -22.92 -5.60 -5.68
N TYR A 384 -22.28 -5.44 -6.84
CA TYR A 384 -21.74 -4.17 -7.33
C TYR A 384 -22.48 -3.68 -8.57
N SER A 385 -22.62 -2.36 -8.72
CA SER A 385 -23.04 -1.76 -9.99
C SER A 385 -21.87 -1.58 -10.95
N THR A 386 -20.65 -1.45 -10.41
CA THR A 386 -19.47 -1.08 -11.18
C THR A 386 -18.27 -1.91 -10.76
N LEU A 387 -17.58 -2.49 -11.73
CA LEU A 387 -16.21 -2.97 -11.63
C LEU A 387 -15.30 -1.93 -12.27
N LEU A 388 -14.29 -1.49 -11.52
CA LEU A 388 -13.30 -0.51 -11.94
C LEU A 388 -11.93 -1.20 -12.09
N LEU A 389 -11.37 -1.12 -13.29
CA LEU A 389 -10.02 -1.57 -13.64
C LEU A 389 -9.21 -0.31 -13.98
N VAL A 390 -8.20 0.01 -13.18
CA VAL A 390 -7.32 1.18 -13.36
C VAL A 390 -5.90 0.68 -13.25
N ASP A 391 -5.06 0.98 -14.24
CA ASP A 391 -3.69 0.45 -14.32
C ASP A 391 -3.62 -1.03 -14.00
N THR A 392 -3.88 -1.82 -15.04
CA THR A 392 -3.82 -3.27 -14.91
C THR A 392 -2.60 -3.78 -15.65
N GLU A 393 -1.64 -4.39 -14.94
CA GLU A 393 -0.38 -4.87 -15.47
C GLU A 393 -0.26 -6.41 -15.50
N ASP A 394 -1.10 -7.10 -14.73
CA ASP A 394 -1.14 -8.56 -14.70
C ASP A 394 -2.14 -9.16 -15.72
N ASP A 395 -2.07 -10.48 -15.93
CA ASP A 395 -2.99 -11.25 -16.76
C ASP A 395 -4.23 -11.71 -15.98
N PHE A 396 -5.36 -11.82 -16.68
CA PHE A 396 -6.59 -12.40 -16.14
C PHE A 396 -6.70 -13.89 -16.49
N TYR A 397 -7.18 -14.70 -15.54
CA TYR A 397 -7.60 -16.07 -15.84
C TYR A 397 -8.88 -16.09 -16.68
N ASN A 398 -9.02 -17.07 -17.58
CA ASN A 398 -10.22 -17.19 -18.42
C ASN A 398 -11.53 -17.25 -17.60
N VAL A 399 -11.49 -17.88 -16.43
CA VAL A 399 -12.65 -17.98 -15.52
C VAL A 399 -13.08 -16.60 -15.01
N GLU A 400 -12.13 -15.70 -14.75
CA GLU A 400 -12.43 -14.33 -14.33
C GLU A 400 -13.09 -13.55 -15.47
N ILE A 401 -12.56 -13.68 -16.68
CA ILE A 401 -13.14 -13.06 -17.89
C ILE A 401 -14.59 -13.52 -18.07
N ASP A 402 -14.85 -14.83 -18.00
CA ASP A 402 -16.19 -15.40 -18.10
C ASP A 402 -17.13 -14.86 -17.01
N ASN A 403 -16.63 -14.70 -15.78
CA ASN A 403 -17.38 -14.12 -14.67
C ASN A 403 -17.74 -12.65 -14.92
N ILE A 404 -16.80 -11.83 -15.39
CA ILE A 404 -17.03 -10.41 -15.72
C ILE A 404 -18.06 -10.30 -16.83
N VAL A 405 -17.91 -11.07 -17.91
CA VAL A 405 -18.83 -11.06 -19.06
C VAL A 405 -20.24 -11.45 -18.61
N ARG A 406 -20.38 -12.51 -17.81
CA ARG A 406 -21.67 -12.94 -17.27
C ARG A 406 -22.30 -11.91 -16.34
N ALA A 407 -21.50 -11.30 -15.46
CA ALA A 407 -21.98 -10.28 -14.54
C ALA A 407 -22.43 -9.02 -15.28
N ARG A 408 -21.79 -8.67 -16.41
CA ARG A 408 -22.24 -7.57 -17.27
C ARG A 408 -23.63 -7.79 -17.83
N GLU A 409 -23.93 -9.01 -18.29
CA GLU A 409 -25.29 -9.38 -18.75
C GLU A 409 -26.33 -9.25 -17.63
N GLN A 410 -25.91 -9.25 -16.36
CA GLN A 410 -26.75 -9.01 -15.18
C GLN A 410 -26.72 -7.54 -14.70
N GLY A 411 -26.19 -6.64 -15.52
CA GLY A 411 -26.15 -5.20 -15.26
C GLY A 411 -24.93 -4.72 -14.47
N LEU A 412 -23.83 -5.47 -14.39
CA LEU A 412 -22.55 -4.95 -13.90
C LEU A 412 -21.91 -4.06 -14.98
N SER A 413 -21.61 -2.80 -14.65
CA SER A 413 -20.84 -1.94 -15.54
C SER A 413 -19.34 -2.16 -15.34
N VAL A 414 -18.56 -2.07 -16.41
CA VAL A 414 -17.10 -2.21 -16.39
C VAL A 414 -16.47 -0.89 -16.86
N ILE A 415 -15.62 -0.29 -16.05
CA ILE A 415 -14.91 0.94 -16.38
C ILE A 415 -13.42 0.63 -16.38
N VAL A 416 -12.76 0.94 -17.49
CA VAL A 416 -11.33 0.71 -17.70
C VAL A 416 -10.62 2.05 -17.90
N PHE A 417 -9.64 2.33 -17.05
CA PHE A 417 -8.61 3.33 -17.26
C PHE A 417 -7.31 2.56 -17.51
N ALA A 418 -6.93 2.47 -18.77
CA ALA A 418 -5.70 1.80 -19.20
C ALA A 418 -4.58 2.83 -19.37
N ASP A 419 -3.40 2.37 -19.75
CA ASP A 419 -2.26 3.22 -20.03
C ASP A 419 -1.58 2.78 -21.35
N TRP A 420 -0.42 3.35 -21.69
CA TRP A 420 0.24 3.04 -22.95
C TRP A 420 0.78 1.61 -23.00
N HIS A 421 0.68 1.01 -24.18
CA HIS A 421 1.35 -0.25 -24.49
C HIS A 421 2.01 -0.14 -25.86
N ASN A 422 3.34 -0.12 -25.92
CA ASN A 422 4.07 -0.02 -27.19
C ASN A 422 5.38 -0.81 -27.14
N ILE A 423 5.42 -1.91 -27.90
CA ILE A 423 6.54 -2.86 -27.92
C ILE A 423 7.89 -2.19 -28.26
N GLU A 424 7.90 -1.26 -29.22
CA GLU A 424 9.13 -0.59 -29.65
C GLU A 424 9.64 0.41 -28.60
N LEU A 425 8.74 1.11 -27.91
CA LEU A 425 9.12 1.97 -26.78
C LEU A 425 9.60 1.16 -25.59
N MET A 426 8.89 0.09 -25.22
CA MET A 426 9.33 -0.86 -24.17
C MET A 426 10.73 -1.43 -24.44
N ARG A 427 11.04 -1.76 -25.70
CA ARG A 427 12.38 -2.27 -26.04
C ARG A 427 13.48 -1.20 -25.94
N LYS A 428 13.12 0.07 -26.09
CA LYS A 428 14.04 1.22 -25.98
C LYS A 428 14.21 1.72 -24.55
N THR A 429 13.31 1.36 -23.62
CA THR A 429 13.45 1.71 -22.20
C THR A 429 14.45 0.80 -21.48
N ARG A 430 14.85 -0.33 -22.09
CA ARG A 430 15.87 -1.25 -21.58
C ARG A 430 17.11 -0.52 -21.06
N PHE A 431 17.53 -0.82 -19.84
CA PHE A 431 18.76 -0.27 -19.25
C PHE A 431 19.65 -1.38 -18.65
N PHE A 432 20.91 -1.05 -18.39
CA PHE A 432 21.83 -1.92 -17.67
C PHE A 432 21.91 -1.43 -16.23
N ASP A 433 21.60 -2.30 -15.28
CA ASP A 433 21.73 -2.00 -13.85
C ASP A 433 23.15 -2.37 -13.40
N ASP A 434 23.92 -1.37 -12.99
CA ASP A 434 25.27 -1.54 -12.49
C ASP A 434 25.31 -2.33 -11.15
N ASN A 435 24.21 -2.29 -10.37
CA ASN A 435 24.12 -2.98 -9.09
C ASN A 435 23.93 -4.50 -9.28
N THR A 436 23.00 -4.92 -10.13
CA THR A 436 22.77 -6.34 -10.44
C THR A 436 23.68 -6.87 -11.55
N ARG A 437 24.38 -5.99 -12.28
CA ARG A 437 25.17 -6.31 -13.47
C ARG A 437 24.38 -7.05 -14.54
N SER A 438 23.10 -6.68 -14.71
CA SER A 438 22.19 -7.29 -15.67
C SER A 438 21.44 -6.24 -16.49
N HIS A 439 21.01 -6.62 -17.68
CA HIS A 439 20.03 -5.84 -18.42
C HIS A 439 18.64 -6.07 -17.85
N TRP A 440 17.89 -4.98 -17.72
CA TRP A 440 16.49 -4.99 -17.33
C TRP A 440 15.62 -4.60 -18.52
N ASP A 441 14.67 -5.46 -18.86
CA ASP A 441 13.73 -5.29 -19.97
C ASP A 441 12.31 -5.05 -19.39
N ALA A 442 11.55 -4.15 -20.00
CA ALA A 442 10.23 -3.78 -19.51
C ALA A 442 9.25 -4.97 -19.57
N ALA A 443 8.57 -5.26 -18.46
CA ALA A 443 7.58 -6.33 -18.36
C ALA A 443 6.31 -6.02 -19.17
N VAL A 444 5.89 -4.76 -19.07
CA VAL A 444 4.70 -4.15 -19.67
C VAL A 444 5.02 -2.72 -20.08
N GLY A 445 4.07 -2.05 -20.75
CA GLY A 445 4.09 -0.60 -20.92
C GLY A 445 3.72 0.08 -19.60
N GLY A 446 2.92 1.14 -19.66
CA GLY A 446 2.20 1.62 -18.47
C GLY A 446 1.20 0.56 -18.00
N ALA A 447 0.40 0.02 -18.93
CA ALA A 447 -0.56 -1.05 -18.64
C ALA A 447 -0.41 -2.29 -19.55
N ASN A 448 -1.00 -3.40 -19.10
CA ASN A 448 -1.14 -4.65 -19.85
C ASN A 448 -2.39 -4.64 -20.74
N ASN A 449 -2.35 -3.83 -21.79
CA ASN A 449 -3.45 -3.72 -22.75
C ASN A 449 -3.76 -5.04 -23.48
N HIS A 450 -2.80 -5.96 -23.55
CA HIS A 450 -3.05 -7.30 -24.06
C HIS A 450 -4.03 -8.07 -23.17
N ALA A 451 -3.83 -8.07 -21.85
CA ALA A 451 -4.76 -8.70 -20.91
C ALA A 451 -6.13 -8.01 -20.89
N LEU A 452 -6.15 -6.67 -20.87
CA LEU A 452 -7.40 -5.91 -20.96
C LEU A 452 -8.18 -6.25 -22.25
N ASN A 453 -7.51 -6.37 -23.39
CA ASN A 453 -8.14 -6.74 -24.65
C ASN A 453 -8.75 -8.15 -24.65
N LYS A 454 -8.26 -9.09 -23.82
CA LYS A 454 -8.91 -10.39 -23.64
C LYS A 454 -10.31 -10.24 -23.06
N ILE A 455 -10.57 -9.22 -22.24
CA ILE A 455 -11.91 -8.87 -21.73
C ILE A 455 -12.66 -8.03 -22.76
N LEU A 456 -12.06 -6.92 -23.21
CA LEU A 456 -12.74 -5.90 -24.03
C LEU A 456 -13.28 -6.43 -25.35
N LYS A 457 -12.64 -7.44 -25.96
CA LYS A 457 -13.12 -8.06 -27.19
C LYS A 457 -14.53 -8.64 -27.06
N HIS A 458 -14.92 -9.12 -25.87
CA HIS A 458 -16.28 -9.63 -25.61
C HIS A 458 -17.33 -8.51 -25.64
N PHE A 459 -16.90 -7.25 -25.53
CA PHE A 459 -17.75 -6.07 -25.57
C PHE A 459 -17.64 -5.30 -26.90
N GLY A 460 -16.95 -5.85 -27.90
CA GLY A 460 -16.71 -5.16 -29.17
C GLY A 460 -15.79 -3.94 -29.04
N MET A 461 -14.98 -3.89 -27.98
CA MET A 461 -14.02 -2.82 -27.69
C MET A 461 -12.58 -3.33 -27.75
N GLY A 462 -11.64 -2.40 -27.83
CA GLY A 462 -10.22 -2.74 -27.78
C GLY A 462 -9.31 -1.51 -27.71
N LEU A 463 -8.16 -1.70 -27.10
CA LEU A 463 -7.04 -0.76 -26.98
C LEU A 463 -5.96 -1.09 -28.01
N GLY A 464 -5.28 -0.06 -28.53
CA GLY A 464 -4.22 -0.18 -29.52
C GLY A 464 -2.81 -0.18 -28.94
N ASN A 465 -1.83 -0.50 -29.80
CA ASN A 465 -0.40 -0.53 -29.48
C ASN A 465 0.33 0.82 -29.61
N GLY A 466 -0.41 1.89 -29.90
CA GLY A 466 0.16 3.23 -29.97
C GLY A 466 0.34 3.83 -28.58
N ALA A 467 1.32 4.70 -28.43
CA ALA A 467 1.46 5.59 -27.28
C ALA A 467 1.24 7.02 -27.78
N TYR A 468 0.34 7.74 -27.13
CA TYR A 468 -0.11 9.07 -27.55
C TYR A 468 -0.08 10.04 -26.39
N ARG A 469 0.13 11.32 -26.70
CA ARG A 469 0.10 12.37 -25.69
C ARG A 469 -0.39 13.70 -26.25
N GLY A 470 -0.84 14.56 -25.34
CA GLY A 470 -1.15 15.94 -25.65
C GLY A 470 -2.22 16.52 -24.74
N ASP A 471 -2.25 17.85 -24.66
CA ASP A 471 -3.35 18.56 -24.03
C ASP A 471 -4.58 18.51 -24.92
N THR A 472 -5.69 18.08 -24.33
CA THR A 472 -6.94 17.86 -25.04
C THR A 472 -8.14 18.25 -24.17
N LYS A 473 -9.34 17.93 -24.61
CA LYS A 473 -10.58 18.18 -23.92
C LYS A 473 -11.61 17.12 -24.25
N ILE A 474 -12.53 16.88 -23.33
CA ILE A 474 -13.78 16.17 -23.63
C ILE A 474 -14.91 17.17 -23.37
N GLY A 475 -15.64 17.50 -24.43
CA GLY A 475 -16.60 18.61 -24.43
C GLY A 475 -15.94 19.94 -24.06
N ARG A 476 -16.24 20.46 -22.88
CA ARG A 476 -15.70 21.73 -22.37
C ARG A 476 -14.59 21.57 -21.33
N ARG A 477 -14.35 20.35 -20.84
CA ARG A 477 -13.37 20.09 -19.78
C ARG A 477 -12.03 19.72 -20.38
N ARG A 478 -10.99 20.42 -19.94
CA ARG A 478 -9.61 20.16 -20.38
C ARG A 478 -9.07 18.94 -19.63
N LEU A 479 -8.21 18.20 -20.30
CA LEU A 479 -7.41 17.13 -19.72
C LEU A 479 -6.10 17.01 -20.49
N THR A 480 -5.05 16.56 -19.82
CA THR A 480 -3.78 16.20 -20.43
C THR A 480 -3.79 14.69 -20.60
N TYR A 481 -3.64 14.24 -21.83
CA TYR A 481 -3.37 12.85 -22.15
C TYR A 481 -1.85 12.64 -21.99
N ALA A 482 -1.42 12.04 -20.89
CA ALA A 482 -0.02 12.01 -20.46
C ALA A 482 0.81 11.12 -21.39
N THR A 483 0.59 9.82 -21.35
CA THR A 483 1.01 8.88 -22.39
C THR A 483 0.05 7.71 -22.35
N GLY A 484 -0.92 7.67 -23.26
CA GLY A 484 -1.94 6.62 -23.25
C GLY A 484 -2.08 5.88 -24.56
N SER A 485 -2.85 4.79 -24.54
CA SER A 485 -3.19 4.01 -25.73
C SER A 485 -4.44 4.52 -26.45
N SER A 486 -4.55 4.28 -27.75
CA SER A 486 -5.77 4.62 -28.50
C SER A 486 -6.86 3.56 -28.31
N VAL A 487 -8.12 3.96 -28.43
CA VAL A 487 -9.23 3.03 -28.59
C VAL A 487 -9.33 2.62 -30.07
N VAL A 488 -9.15 1.34 -30.35
CA VAL A 488 -9.12 0.76 -31.71
C VAL A 488 -10.39 0.02 -32.09
N ALA A 489 -11.24 -0.32 -31.13
CA ALA A 489 -12.57 -0.83 -31.40
C ALA A 489 -13.60 -0.22 -30.46
N CYS A 490 -14.78 0.07 -31.00
CA CYS A 490 -15.95 0.54 -30.26
C CYS A 490 -17.20 0.04 -30.99
N PRO A 491 -18.19 -0.52 -30.28
CA PRO A 491 -19.38 -1.11 -30.90
C PRO A 491 -20.28 -0.06 -31.57
N ALA A 492 -21.12 -0.50 -32.49
CA ALA A 492 -22.13 0.35 -33.10
C ALA A 492 -23.14 0.84 -32.05
N GLY A 493 -23.47 2.14 -32.08
CA GLY A 493 -24.31 2.77 -31.06
C GLY A 493 -23.55 3.25 -29.82
N GLY A 494 -22.26 2.90 -29.70
CA GLY A 494 -21.38 3.49 -28.70
C GLY A 494 -21.16 4.99 -28.93
N LYS A 495 -20.63 5.64 -27.90
CA LYS A 495 -20.22 7.05 -27.93
C LYS A 495 -18.71 7.17 -27.73
N ILE A 496 -18.05 8.05 -28.47
CA ILE A 496 -16.60 8.22 -28.45
C ILE A 496 -16.17 9.67 -28.21
N ALA A 497 -14.99 9.84 -27.60
CA ALA A 497 -14.20 11.06 -27.72
C ALA A 497 -12.98 10.77 -28.62
N GLU A 498 -12.78 11.62 -29.62
CA GLU A 498 -11.67 11.49 -30.58
C GLU A 498 -10.98 12.84 -30.73
N GLU A 499 -9.68 12.83 -30.52
CA GLU A 499 -8.87 14.04 -30.35
C GLU A 499 -7.61 13.96 -31.20
N THR A 500 -6.98 15.09 -31.50
CA THR A 500 -5.73 15.10 -32.30
C THR A 500 -4.53 15.08 -31.37
N LEU A 501 -3.91 13.92 -31.21
CA LEU A 501 -2.79 13.70 -30.31
C LEU A 501 -1.49 13.47 -31.05
N GLU A 502 -0.38 13.69 -30.35
CA GLU A 502 0.96 13.43 -30.84
C GLU A 502 1.39 12.01 -30.48
N ARG A 503 2.05 11.30 -31.40
CA ARG A 503 2.71 10.02 -31.06
C ARG A 503 3.81 10.24 -30.04
N ALA A 504 3.75 9.55 -28.92
CA ALA A 504 4.73 9.65 -27.86
C ALA A 504 6.08 9.05 -28.31
N THR A 505 7.16 9.66 -27.85
CA THR A 505 8.53 9.15 -28.02
C THR A 505 9.27 9.26 -26.69
N LEU A 506 10.29 8.43 -26.48
CA LEU A 506 11.08 8.50 -25.26
C LEU A 506 11.79 9.86 -25.14
N GLY A 507 11.66 10.46 -23.96
CA GLY A 507 12.33 11.71 -23.63
C GLY A 507 11.74 12.97 -24.26
N GLY A 508 10.49 12.95 -24.75
CA GLY A 508 9.83 14.20 -25.16
C GLY A 508 10.10 14.64 -26.60
N GLY A 509 10.61 13.76 -27.48
CA GLY A 509 10.82 14.07 -28.90
C GLY A 509 9.50 14.30 -29.66
N ARG A 510 9.53 15.12 -30.73
CA ARG A 510 8.33 15.44 -31.51
C ARG A 510 7.86 14.25 -32.35
N GLY A 511 6.65 13.78 -32.11
CA GLY A 511 5.95 12.79 -32.93
C GLY A 511 5.04 13.42 -34.00
N GLY A 512 4.58 12.60 -34.95
CA GLY A 512 3.49 12.98 -35.84
C GLY A 512 2.17 13.11 -35.08
N LYS A 513 1.29 14.01 -35.52
CA LYS A 513 -0.06 14.17 -34.97
C LYS A 513 -1.07 13.35 -35.76
N GLU A 514 -1.97 12.68 -35.06
CA GLU A 514 -3.05 11.89 -35.67
C GLU A 514 -4.35 12.00 -34.87
N ARG A 515 -5.47 11.72 -35.54
CA ARG A 515 -6.77 11.63 -34.86
C ARG A 515 -6.85 10.30 -34.13
N THR A 516 -7.09 10.39 -32.83
CA THR A 516 -6.96 9.29 -31.90
C THR A 516 -8.22 9.22 -31.04
N PRO A 517 -9.04 8.17 -31.16
CA PRO A 517 -10.09 7.89 -30.19
C PRO A 517 -9.45 7.59 -28.83
N ILE A 518 -9.87 8.31 -27.80
CA ILE A 518 -9.29 8.21 -26.44
C ILE A 518 -10.28 7.63 -25.41
N LEU A 519 -11.58 7.75 -25.68
CA LEU A 519 -12.66 7.25 -24.84
C LEU A 519 -13.70 6.57 -25.72
N CYS A 520 -14.16 5.38 -25.33
CA CYS A 520 -15.37 4.76 -25.85
C CYS A 520 -16.29 4.38 -24.68
N VAL A 521 -17.57 4.69 -24.81
CA VAL A 521 -18.63 4.33 -23.86
C VAL A 521 -19.74 3.61 -24.61
N ASP A 522 -20.00 2.35 -24.24
CA ASP A 522 -21.15 1.57 -24.69
C ASP A 522 -22.12 1.37 -23.53
N ARG A 523 -23.39 1.71 -23.77
CA ARG A 523 -24.42 1.69 -22.75
C ARG A 523 -25.72 1.10 -23.31
N PRO A 524 -25.78 -0.22 -23.50
CA PRO A 524 -27.02 -0.89 -23.92
C PRO A 524 -28.10 -0.77 -22.84
N ALA A 525 -29.36 -0.88 -23.24
CA ALA A 525 -30.50 -0.70 -22.34
C ALA A 525 -30.70 -1.86 -21.34
N ASP A 526 -30.24 -3.06 -21.70
CA ASP A 526 -30.49 -4.33 -21.01
C ASP A 526 -29.25 -4.92 -20.32
N LYS A 527 -28.07 -4.31 -20.48
CA LYS A 527 -26.80 -4.80 -19.93
C LYS A 527 -26.04 -3.67 -19.22
N GLY A 528 -25.01 -4.05 -18.47
CA GLY A 528 -24.13 -3.06 -17.84
C GLY A 528 -23.32 -2.26 -18.86
N MET A 529 -23.02 -1.00 -18.50
CA MET A 529 -22.22 -0.09 -19.32
C MET A 529 -20.77 -0.57 -19.40
N VAL A 530 -20.11 -0.35 -20.53
CA VAL A 530 -18.66 -0.50 -20.65
C VAL A 530 -18.06 0.84 -21.05
N ALA A 531 -17.06 1.31 -20.31
CA ALA A 531 -16.30 2.51 -20.66
C ALA A 531 -14.81 2.19 -20.67
N VAL A 532 -14.11 2.63 -21.71
CA VAL A 532 -12.67 2.43 -21.88
C VAL A 532 -12.02 3.76 -22.19
N PHE A 533 -11.15 4.20 -21.29
CA PHE A 533 -10.26 5.35 -21.45
C PHE A 533 -8.82 4.87 -21.46
N GLY A 534 -7.99 5.41 -22.36
CA GLY A 534 -6.66 4.87 -22.61
C GLY A 534 -5.50 5.50 -21.83
N ASP A 535 -5.77 6.34 -20.82
CA ASP A 535 -4.74 6.97 -19.96
C ASP A 535 -5.16 6.98 -18.48
N SER A 536 -4.43 6.30 -17.59
CA SER A 536 -4.71 6.21 -16.15
C SER A 536 -3.95 7.24 -15.34
N ASN A 537 -2.87 7.83 -15.88
CA ASN A 537 -2.05 8.85 -15.21
C ASN A 537 -2.88 10.05 -14.72
N CYS A 538 -4.03 10.35 -15.32
CA CYS A 538 -4.90 11.43 -14.86
C CYS A 538 -5.65 11.12 -13.54
N LEU A 539 -5.55 9.88 -13.05
CA LEU A 539 -6.00 9.42 -11.74
C LEU A 539 -4.83 9.29 -10.73
N ASP A 540 -3.61 9.08 -11.22
CA ASP A 540 -2.37 9.01 -10.42
C ASP A 540 -1.91 10.41 -9.97
N VAL A 541 -1.64 10.58 -8.67
CA VAL A 541 -1.20 11.85 -8.07
C VAL A 541 0.30 12.15 -8.14
N ASN A 542 1.16 11.15 -8.36
CA ASN A 542 2.62 11.26 -8.43
C ASN A 542 3.06 12.12 -9.61
N HIS A 543 2.50 11.85 -10.79
CA HIS A 543 2.87 12.52 -12.05
C HIS A 543 1.71 13.34 -12.65
N LEU A 544 0.80 13.79 -11.79
CA LEU A 544 -0.42 14.49 -12.17
C LEU A 544 -0.14 15.88 -12.76
N ARG A 545 -0.44 16.06 -14.06
CA ARG A 545 -0.48 17.39 -14.68
C ARG A 545 -1.87 18.03 -14.64
N SER A 546 -2.89 17.22 -14.91
CA SER A 546 -4.30 17.60 -14.82
C SER A 546 -5.11 16.38 -14.39
N ASP A 547 -6.04 16.54 -13.46
CA ASP A 547 -6.89 15.43 -13.05
C ASP A 547 -8.06 15.17 -13.98
N CYS A 548 -8.46 13.90 -14.03
CA CYS A 548 -9.69 13.43 -14.64
C CYS A 548 -10.63 12.81 -13.61
N PHE A 549 -10.52 13.17 -12.33
CA PHE A 549 -11.39 12.65 -11.25
C PHE A 549 -12.88 12.92 -11.55
N TRP A 550 -13.14 14.04 -12.23
CA TRP A 550 -14.45 14.40 -12.70
C TRP A 550 -15.02 13.42 -13.74
N MET A 551 -14.17 12.83 -14.57
CA MET A 551 -14.56 11.85 -15.58
C MET A 551 -14.82 10.50 -14.91
N LEU A 552 -13.96 10.11 -13.97
CA LEU A 552 -14.18 8.92 -13.15
C LEU A 552 -15.53 9.00 -12.41
N GLU A 553 -15.82 10.13 -11.75
CA GLU A 553 -17.09 10.33 -11.05
C GLU A 553 -18.29 10.27 -12.01
N GLU A 554 -18.22 10.92 -13.18
CA GLU A 554 -19.31 10.89 -14.17
C GLU A 554 -19.51 9.49 -14.76
N LEU A 555 -18.44 8.76 -15.08
CA LEU A 555 -18.53 7.38 -15.57
C LEU A 555 -19.14 6.44 -14.51
N VAL A 556 -18.73 6.55 -13.24
CA VAL A 556 -19.31 5.75 -12.15
C VAL A 556 -20.77 6.14 -11.89
N SER A 557 -21.13 7.42 -12.03
CA SER A 557 -22.52 7.91 -11.91
C SER A 557 -23.40 7.40 -13.05
N MET A 558 -22.90 7.43 -14.28
CA MET A 558 -23.56 6.84 -15.46
C MET A 558 -23.74 5.34 -15.32
N ALA A 559 -22.74 4.61 -14.81
CA ALA A 559 -22.85 3.18 -14.51
C ALA A 559 -23.95 2.85 -13.49
N SER A 560 -24.24 3.81 -12.60
CA SER A 560 -25.09 3.64 -11.42
C SER A 560 -26.52 4.13 -11.60
N THR A 561 -26.75 5.09 -12.50
CA THR A 561 -28.05 5.76 -12.69
C THR A 561 -28.40 5.81 -14.17
N ALA A 562 -29.67 5.60 -14.52
CA ALA A 562 -30.16 5.64 -15.90
C ALA A 562 -30.19 7.05 -16.54
N THR A 563 -29.58 8.06 -15.92
CA THR A 563 -29.58 9.44 -16.41
C THR A 563 -28.41 9.69 -17.35
N ASP A 564 -28.68 10.43 -18.43
CA ASP A 564 -27.65 10.98 -19.32
C ASP A 564 -26.98 12.17 -18.62
N ASP A 565 -25.74 12.00 -18.20
CA ASP A 565 -24.92 13.04 -17.57
C ASP A 565 -24.19 13.90 -18.62
N THR A 566 -23.56 14.98 -18.16
CA THR A 566 -22.82 15.94 -18.99
C THR A 566 -21.79 15.30 -19.92
N LEU A 567 -21.05 14.29 -19.47
CA LEU A 567 -20.10 13.54 -20.29
C LEU A 567 -20.79 12.87 -21.49
N ALA A 568 -21.93 12.21 -21.29
CA ALA A 568 -22.64 11.52 -22.35
C ALA A 568 -23.09 12.45 -23.49
N SER A 569 -23.31 13.73 -23.19
CA SER A 569 -23.65 14.77 -24.17
C SER A 569 -22.43 15.32 -24.94
N ALA A 570 -21.23 15.16 -24.38
CA ALA A 570 -19.98 15.62 -24.95
C ALA A 570 -19.34 14.62 -25.93
N LEU A 571 -19.83 13.38 -25.95
CA LEU A 571 -19.32 12.30 -26.79
C LEU A 571 -20.10 12.20 -28.11
N ALA A 572 -19.39 11.86 -29.19
CA ALA A 572 -19.98 11.66 -30.51
C ALA A 572 -20.47 10.22 -30.67
N SER A 573 -21.65 10.01 -31.28
CA SER A 573 -22.12 8.67 -31.63
C SER A 573 -21.24 8.04 -32.72
N THR A 574 -20.99 6.73 -32.62
CA THR A 574 -20.27 5.97 -33.64
C THR A 574 -21.17 4.90 -34.29
N ASN A 575 -20.96 4.67 -35.59
CA ASN A 575 -21.55 3.53 -36.32
C ASN A 575 -20.80 2.22 -36.03
N GLY A 576 -19.85 2.26 -35.11
CA GLY A 576 -18.96 1.16 -34.78
C GLY A 576 -17.73 1.14 -35.68
N PHE A 577 -16.60 0.76 -35.10
CA PHE A 577 -15.36 0.49 -35.83
C PHE A 577 -14.58 -0.59 -35.12
N ASN A 578 -13.80 -1.35 -35.88
CA ASN A 578 -12.92 -2.36 -35.32
C ASN A 578 -11.61 -2.39 -36.11
N ARG A 579 -10.56 -1.86 -35.48
CA ARG A 579 -9.17 -1.85 -35.95
C ARG A 579 -8.30 -2.75 -35.08
N SER A 580 -8.89 -3.72 -34.38
CA SER A 580 -8.16 -4.58 -33.44
C SER A 580 -7.10 -5.46 -34.12
N SER A 581 -7.19 -5.68 -35.43
CA SER A 581 -6.14 -6.31 -36.23
C SER A 581 -4.82 -5.51 -36.24
N GLU A 582 -4.84 -4.25 -35.83
CA GLU A 582 -3.64 -3.41 -35.64
C GLU A 582 -2.93 -3.70 -34.31
N PHE A 583 -3.52 -4.49 -33.41
CA PHE A 583 -2.88 -4.94 -32.17
C PHE A 583 -1.95 -6.12 -32.47
N ALA A 584 -0.64 -5.89 -32.33
CA ALA A 584 0.36 -6.94 -32.31
C ALA A 584 0.46 -7.55 -30.91
N GLU A 585 0.32 -8.87 -30.80
CA GLU A 585 0.56 -9.60 -29.55
C GLU A 585 2.05 -9.49 -29.16
N TYR A 586 2.29 -9.19 -27.89
CA TYR A 586 3.62 -9.18 -27.30
C TYR A 586 3.88 -10.52 -26.61
N ASP A 587 4.84 -11.29 -27.13
CA ASP A 587 5.22 -12.58 -26.56
C ASP A 587 6.03 -12.39 -25.26
N ARG A 588 5.36 -12.61 -24.12
CA ARG A 588 5.96 -12.55 -22.78
C ARG A 588 6.87 -13.75 -22.47
N SER A 589 6.87 -14.83 -23.27
CA SER A 589 7.61 -16.06 -22.96
C SER A 589 9.13 -15.90 -22.92
N ALA A 590 9.65 -14.84 -23.55
CA ALA A 590 11.06 -14.47 -23.55
C ALA A 590 11.48 -13.62 -22.34
N LEU A 591 10.53 -13.06 -21.58
CA LEU A 591 10.84 -12.36 -20.33
C LEU A 591 11.22 -13.42 -19.28
N HIS A 592 12.49 -13.47 -18.91
CA HIS A 592 12.94 -14.22 -17.73
C HIS A 592 12.38 -13.56 -16.47
N TYR A 593 11.12 -13.82 -16.17
CA TYR A 593 10.60 -13.66 -14.83
C TYR A 593 10.88 -14.96 -14.07
N PRO A 594 11.67 -14.96 -12.99
CA PRO A 594 11.24 -15.78 -11.87
C PRO A 594 9.82 -15.29 -11.59
N ALA A 595 8.81 -16.15 -11.77
CA ALA A 595 7.46 -15.82 -11.31
C ALA A 595 7.63 -15.21 -9.92
N PRO A 596 7.02 -14.04 -9.62
CA PRO A 596 6.96 -13.62 -8.23
C PRO A 596 6.41 -14.86 -7.52
N PRO A 597 7.14 -15.45 -6.56
CA PRO A 597 6.53 -16.47 -5.73
C PRO A 597 5.19 -15.88 -5.34
N HIS A 598 4.10 -16.61 -5.53
CA HIS A 598 2.86 -16.27 -4.85
C HIS A 598 3.25 -16.17 -3.38
N TYR A 599 3.53 -14.95 -2.91
CA TYR A 599 4.22 -14.72 -1.67
C TYR A 599 3.13 -14.77 -0.60
N PHE A 600 2.67 -15.99 -0.33
CA PHE A 600 2.52 -16.41 1.05
C PHE A 600 3.92 -16.38 1.68
N MET A 601 4.47 -15.18 1.87
CA MET A 601 5.62 -14.98 2.72
C MET A 601 5.11 -15.05 4.16
N LEU A 602 4.77 -16.27 4.56
CA LEU A 602 5.24 -16.75 5.86
C LEU A 602 6.74 -16.44 5.87
N LEU A 603 7.12 -15.40 6.61
CA LEU A 603 8.49 -15.07 6.98
C LEU A 603 9.07 -16.22 7.81
N HIS A 604 9.25 -17.39 7.20
CA HIS A 604 9.74 -18.59 7.84
C HIS A 604 10.81 -19.22 6.94
N ARG A 605 12.06 -18.76 7.09
CA ARG A 605 13.13 -19.75 7.12
C ARG A 605 13.03 -20.51 8.45
N PRO A 606 13.39 -21.79 8.48
CA PRO A 606 13.53 -22.49 9.75
C PRO A 606 14.58 -21.76 10.60
N LEU A 607 14.16 -21.36 11.80
CA LEU A 607 14.93 -20.72 12.88
C LEU A 607 16.37 -21.26 13.15
N PRO A 608 16.75 -22.53 12.91
CA PRO A 608 18.05 -23.06 13.36
C PRO A 608 19.30 -22.45 12.73
N GLU A 609 19.25 -21.94 11.49
CA GLU A 609 20.45 -21.41 10.81
C GLU A 609 20.77 -19.95 11.23
N LEU A 610 19.75 -19.15 11.56
CA LEU A 610 19.92 -17.76 11.99
C LEU A 610 20.53 -17.66 13.40
N PHE A 611 20.13 -18.56 14.32
CA PHE A 611 20.67 -18.59 15.69
C PHE A 611 22.16 -18.97 15.74
N LYS A 612 22.65 -19.75 14.77
CA LYS A 612 24.09 -20.09 14.64
C LYS A 612 24.94 -18.86 14.27
N SER A 613 24.38 -17.93 13.49
CA SER A 613 25.01 -16.64 13.14
C SER A 613 25.11 -15.74 14.37
N VAL A 614 24.00 -15.55 15.09
CA VAL A 614 23.90 -14.66 16.27
C VAL A 614 24.79 -15.12 17.44
N SER A 615 24.90 -16.43 17.69
CA SER A 615 25.78 -17.00 18.72
C SER A 615 27.27 -16.67 18.51
N ARG A 616 27.72 -16.52 17.27
CA ARG A 616 29.14 -16.22 16.97
C ARG A 616 29.50 -14.74 17.17
N VAL A 617 28.52 -13.85 17.07
CA VAL A 617 28.74 -12.40 17.18
C VAL A 617 28.72 -11.92 18.63
N LEU A 618 27.96 -12.59 19.51
CA LEU A 618 27.65 -12.06 20.85
C LEU A 618 28.36 -12.75 22.03
N ASN A 619 29.24 -13.74 21.81
CA ASN A 619 29.97 -14.43 22.90
C ASN A 619 29.07 -15.00 24.03
N PHE A 620 27.78 -15.26 23.76
CA PHE A 620 26.91 -15.98 24.69
C PHE A 620 27.14 -17.49 24.60
N PRO A 621 27.09 -18.23 25.73
CA PRO A 621 27.28 -19.67 25.71
C PRO A 621 26.14 -20.35 24.92
N PRO A 622 26.43 -21.39 24.11
CA PRO A 622 25.42 -22.12 23.33
C PRO A 622 24.28 -22.72 24.16
N SER A 623 24.45 -22.84 25.48
CA SER A 623 23.42 -23.28 26.43
C SER A 623 22.25 -22.31 26.57
N PHE A 624 22.41 -21.03 26.19
CA PHE A 624 21.34 -20.02 26.21
C PHE A 624 20.17 -20.37 25.27
N PHE A 625 20.44 -21.16 24.22
CA PHE A 625 19.45 -21.53 23.20
C PHE A 625 19.05 -23.03 23.21
N LYS A 626 19.55 -23.84 24.18
CA LYS A 626 19.60 -25.30 24.02
C LYS A 626 18.60 -26.21 24.75
N PRO A 627 17.68 -25.77 25.63
CA PRO A 627 16.64 -26.70 26.08
C PRO A 627 15.23 -26.13 25.88
N LYS A 628 14.58 -26.49 24.75
CA LYS A 628 13.11 -26.72 24.60
C LYS A 628 12.65 -26.97 23.14
N PHE A 629 13.52 -27.37 22.21
CA PHE A 629 13.09 -27.76 20.85
C PHE A 629 12.61 -29.22 20.71
N GLN A 630 12.82 -30.08 21.72
CA GLN A 630 12.38 -31.48 21.67
C GLN A 630 10.95 -31.74 22.15
N GLU A 631 10.27 -30.76 22.77
CA GLU A 631 8.87 -30.93 23.22
C GLU A 631 7.83 -30.33 22.26
N ALA A 632 8.26 -29.69 21.16
CA ALA A 632 7.36 -29.02 20.21
C ALA A 632 7.01 -29.86 18.95
N GLY A 633 7.46 -31.11 18.84
CA GLY A 633 6.95 -32.04 17.82
C GLY A 633 7.18 -31.66 16.34
N ILE A 634 8.16 -30.80 16.02
CA ILE A 634 8.47 -30.44 14.62
C ILE A 634 9.48 -31.47 14.07
N GLY A 635 8.95 -32.51 13.44
CA GLY A 635 9.73 -33.48 12.66
C GLY A 635 10.21 -32.89 11.33
N ASP A 636 11.46 -33.19 10.99
CA ASP A 636 12.16 -32.83 9.76
C ASP A 636 11.55 -33.58 8.55
N ASN A 637 10.48 -33.04 7.97
CA ASN A 637 9.91 -33.57 6.72
C ASN A 637 10.53 -32.85 5.52
N ARG A 638 11.75 -33.28 5.16
CA ARG A 638 12.26 -33.16 3.79
C ARG A 638 11.74 -34.36 3.01
N ASP A 639 10.61 -34.20 2.35
CA ASP A 639 10.24 -34.94 1.14
C ASP A 639 8.76 -34.66 0.87
N HIS A 640 8.48 -33.64 0.04
CA HIS A 640 7.32 -33.54 -0.87
C HIS A 640 7.27 -32.15 -1.50
N PHE A 641 8.05 -31.95 -2.56
CA PHE A 641 7.73 -31.01 -3.64
C PHE A 641 8.32 -31.59 -4.94
N ARG A 642 7.47 -32.27 -5.70
CA ARG A 642 7.59 -32.48 -7.15
C ARG A 642 6.40 -31.84 -7.80
#